data_AF-A0A1I8IN14-F1
#
_entry.id   AF-A0A1I8IN14-F1
#
_cell.length_a   1.000
_cell.length_b   1.000
_cell.length_c   1.000
_cell.angle_alpha   90.00
_cell.angle_beta   90.00
_cell.angle_gamma   90.00
#
_symmetry.space_group_name_H-M   'P 1'
#
loop_
_entity.id
_entity.type
_entity.pdbx_description
1 polymer ?
#
loop_
_entity_poly.entity_id
_entity_poly.type
_entity_poly.pdbx_seq_one_letter_code
_entity_poly.pdbx_strand_id
1 'polypeptide(L)'
;GAGGNANVLKEICEPLGADIYADKFQLGDPTLSPLELWGAEYQESDACLVPPDLMERLRRIGARERCPAIDVGVVRDTGVVTLYSFGRGDSVVSDGGDGAKRARVRDPEATPVCLPLDAVLSGVPQKEFLLDCSNLKPYRLTDEQPPSPLECSQSYLLASLLSVLSCPDVGSKRFLTNKVDRSVTGLVAQQQCVGPLHTPLADVAVVALSYFDRVGGATAIGEQPIKGLLDPSRAGRMAVCEALTNLAMARVTSLADVKCSTNWMWPGKRGADGGQLVATALATVDFMKQLGVAIDGGKDSLSMAASVTNQTTGETQVIRSPGQLVVSVYAVCPDITLTLQPVLQPHAGPLIHVPLGDLPDACRLGGSAFARCSSGGGDIFGRDCPNPDALRLAAGFAAVQSLLSETSPKLLTAGHDISDGGLAVAAIEMALAAGGRCGLELRVPDSVACPTAWLMSEEPGWLLQAASNEAANQVLDRLNSAGLSTGVRIVGLATVAGELRIVAGDRVLLDKVSLADLREAWERPSHQLELAQCQPDCARSELRYLREAGGANQYVATATEPCLLPSVDRLLAMERRFTVAIIREEGSNGDREMAAAFYAAGFRVLDVTTGDLAADGDGEDGVSLADCRGVAFVGGFSYADVLGSAKGWAAQVQFHPSVHRELDALRRRGNSFSLGVCNGCQLMARIGWLDGDSDSGSSDSSAPVTLEPNLSGRFESRYPTVRVLPTSCPLLRGMSDSRLGVWSAHGEGRFSVASADSLLAAGRVPLVYVDQAGEATESYPCNPNGSPKGLAAVCSPCGRHLAMMPHPERSFLTWQCPAGQQASTNSSDDNNLASPWFKMFKPFAVIIALVILPASLAACPSPYTLVNGFCLFWNLSDTKRSWWDSAKFCQSINGELALGIERARAVRPLIGGSQLWIGANDFLVERYRNRTGWLWANGTQLPELGDSDWESGMPDDQSQNDDCMAVRGNGLRDACTKCKKACLCQPVQTPNSSTFEPADFLQLGDITPFYCSTDIEVEKDVKAGLFRCLDACASRWECRAALVNTKLGRCRMLDYSDASVGDGIEKNPDWRKFVK
;
A
#
# COMPACT_ATOMS: atom_id res chain seq x y z
N GLY A 1 -19.33 -8.23 -25.16
CA GLY A 1 -20.55 -8.22 -24.31
C GLY A 1 -21.70 -8.97 -24.98
N ALA A 2 -22.91 -8.92 -24.42
CA ALA A 2 -24.08 -9.61 -24.98
C ALA A 2 -24.44 -9.07 -26.37
N GLY A 3 -24.70 -9.96 -27.33
CA GLY A 3 -24.92 -9.60 -28.73
C GLY A 3 -23.70 -9.07 -29.48
N GLY A 4 -22.50 -9.08 -28.87
CA GLY A 4 -21.24 -8.80 -29.56
C GLY A 4 -21.14 -7.45 -30.28
N ASN A 5 -20.46 -7.47 -31.43
CA ASN A 5 -20.31 -6.33 -32.34
C ASN A 5 -21.68 -5.77 -32.76
N ALA A 6 -22.67 -6.65 -32.95
CA ALA A 6 -24.01 -6.29 -33.34
C ALA A 6 -24.74 -5.44 -32.31
N ASN A 7 -24.36 -5.49 -31.04
CA ASN A 7 -24.96 -4.64 -30.03
C ASN A 7 -24.15 -3.35 -29.86
N VAL A 8 -22.88 -3.48 -29.48
CA VAL A 8 -22.03 -2.35 -29.07
C VAL A 8 -21.87 -1.31 -30.18
N LEU A 9 -21.70 -1.74 -31.44
CA LEU A 9 -21.48 -0.81 -32.55
C LEU A 9 -22.76 -0.08 -32.98
N LYS A 10 -23.95 -0.64 -32.71
CA LYS A 10 -25.22 0.05 -32.95
C LYS A 10 -25.49 1.08 -31.85
N GLU A 11 -25.33 0.67 -30.59
CA GLU A 11 -25.56 1.53 -29.43
C GLU A 11 -24.64 2.75 -29.45
N ILE A 12 -23.36 2.57 -29.74
CA ILE A 12 -22.39 3.68 -29.71
C ILE A 12 -22.58 4.69 -30.85
N CYS A 13 -23.23 4.32 -31.96
CA CYS A 13 -23.47 5.22 -33.10
C CYS A 13 -24.90 5.79 -33.17
N GLU A 14 -25.79 5.41 -32.25
CA GLU A 14 -27.14 5.99 -32.16
C GLU A 14 -27.06 7.48 -31.73
N PRO A 15 -27.84 8.40 -32.34
CA PRO A 15 -28.89 8.20 -33.37
C PRO A 15 -28.41 8.28 -34.82
N LEU A 16 -27.12 8.52 -35.07
CA LEU A 16 -26.61 8.85 -36.41
C LEU A 16 -26.54 7.64 -37.35
N GLY A 17 -25.99 6.50 -36.91
CA GLY A 17 -25.68 5.38 -37.80
C GLY A 17 -24.21 5.30 -38.20
N ALA A 18 -23.83 4.24 -38.92
CA ALA A 18 -22.44 3.97 -39.26
C ALA A 18 -22.30 3.02 -40.46
N ASP A 19 -21.21 3.19 -41.20
CA ASP A 19 -20.72 2.24 -42.20
C ASP A 19 -19.58 1.42 -41.60
N ILE A 20 -19.79 0.10 -41.46
CA ILE A 20 -18.88 -0.84 -40.80
C ILE A 20 -18.45 -1.90 -41.81
N TYR A 21 -17.18 -2.28 -41.77
CA TYR A 21 -16.58 -3.14 -42.78
C TYR A 21 -16.05 -4.42 -42.14
N ALA A 22 -16.58 -5.58 -42.56
CA ALA A 22 -16.14 -6.88 -42.03
C ALA A 22 -14.64 -7.12 -42.26
N ASP A 23 -14.10 -6.68 -43.40
CA ASP A 23 -12.67 -6.82 -43.76
C ASP A 23 -11.72 -6.09 -42.82
N LYS A 24 -12.20 -5.12 -42.04
CA LYS A 24 -11.35 -4.34 -41.14
C LYS A 24 -11.12 -5.01 -39.79
N PHE A 25 -11.94 -6.00 -39.41
CA PHE A 25 -11.79 -6.69 -38.14
C PHE A 25 -10.56 -7.62 -38.17
N GLN A 26 -9.83 -7.66 -37.05
CA GLN A 26 -8.84 -8.71 -36.82
C GLN A 26 -9.55 -10.01 -36.47
N LEU A 27 -9.34 -11.05 -37.27
CA LEU A 27 -9.98 -12.35 -37.09
C LEU A 27 -9.03 -13.34 -36.43
N GLY A 28 -9.50 -14.04 -35.40
CA GLY A 28 -8.81 -15.21 -34.85
C GLY A 28 -9.01 -16.48 -35.69
N ASP A 29 -10.10 -16.53 -36.47
CA ASP A 29 -10.43 -17.60 -37.41
C ASP A 29 -10.86 -16.97 -38.75
N PRO A 30 -10.11 -17.19 -39.85
CA PRO A 30 -10.43 -16.62 -41.15
C PRO A 30 -11.68 -17.23 -41.81
N THR A 31 -12.25 -18.30 -41.24
CA THR A 31 -13.45 -18.97 -41.77
C THR A 31 -14.76 -18.38 -41.27
N LEU A 32 -14.70 -17.39 -40.36
CA LEU A 32 -15.87 -16.75 -39.79
C LEU A 32 -16.78 -16.12 -40.86
N SER A 33 -18.05 -16.44 -40.79
CA SER A 33 -19.08 -15.76 -41.58
C SER A 33 -19.34 -14.35 -41.05
N PRO A 34 -19.92 -13.43 -41.85
CA PRO A 34 -20.36 -12.13 -41.37
C PRO A 34 -21.35 -12.23 -40.20
N LEU A 35 -22.18 -13.29 -40.16
CA LEU A 35 -23.10 -13.53 -39.06
C LEU A 35 -22.37 -13.83 -37.75
N GLU A 36 -21.37 -14.71 -37.79
CA GLU A 36 -20.58 -15.07 -36.61
C GLU A 36 -19.76 -13.88 -36.14
N LEU A 37 -19.08 -13.15 -37.05
CA LEU A 37 -18.36 -11.93 -36.70
C LEU A 37 -19.26 -10.89 -36.02
N TRP A 38 -20.47 -10.71 -36.55
CA TRP A 38 -21.39 -9.68 -36.07
C TRP A 38 -22.05 -10.08 -34.74
N GLY A 39 -22.55 -11.31 -34.63
CA GLY A 39 -23.38 -11.75 -33.51
C GLY A 39 -22.64 -12.46 -32.37
N ALA A 40 -21.40 -12.88 -32.55
CA ALA A 40 -20.66 -13.61 -31.51
C ALA A 40 -20.24 -12.70 -30.35
N GLU A 41 -20.32 -13.25 -29.14
CA GLU A 41 -20.01 -12.56 -27.89
C GLU A 41 -18.53 -12.76 -27.50
N TYR A 42 -17.62 -12.38 -28.40
CA TYR A 42 -16.20 -12.36 -28.10
C TYR A 42 -15.94 -11.48 -26.86
N GLN A 43 -15.07 -11.97 -25.98
CA GLN A 43 -14.70 -11.30 -24.74
C GLN A 43 -13.50 -10.36 -24.99
N GLU A 44 -13.11 -9.61 -23.94
CA GLU A 44 -11.96 -8.69 -23.96
C GLU A 44 -11.94 -7.70 -25.15
N SER A 45 -13.13 -7.24 -25.57
CA SER A 45 -13.31 -6.34 -26.71
C SER A 45 -14.14 -5.13 -26.31
N ASP A 46 -13.62 -3.94 -26.61
CA ASP A 46 -14.27 -2.65 -26.38
C ASP A 46 -14.43 -1.86 -27.68
N ALA A 47 -15.44 -0.99 -27.75
CA ALA A 47 -15.64 -0.06 -28.85
C ALA A 47 -15.59 1.38 -28.35
N CYS A 48 -14.93 2.26 -29.09
CA CYS A 48 -14.91 3.70 -28.79
C CYS A 48 -15.02 4.51 -30.08
N LEU A 49 -15.55 5.73 -29.96
CA LEU A 49 -15.53 6.72 -31.04
C LEU A 49 -14.28 7.57 -30.92
N VAL A 50 -13.52 7.67 -32.01
CA VAL A 50 -12.23 8.35 -32.02
C VAL A 50 -12.22 9.38 -33.16
N PRO A 51 -11.89 10.65 -32.89
CA PRO A 51 -11.59 11.62 -33.93
C PRO A 51 -10.47 11.11 -34.86
N PRO A 52 -10.58 11.25 -36.19
CA PRO A 52 -9.61 10.69 -37.13
C PRO A 52 -8.15 11.10 -36.88
N ASP A 53 -7.92 12.31 -36.37
CA ASP A 53 -6.61 12.87 -36.03
C ASP A 53 -5.98 12.23 -34.78
N LEU A 54 -6.77 11.55 -33.95
CA LEU A 54 -6.29 10.84 -32.76
C LEU A 54 -6.06 9.34 -32.98
N MET A 55 -6.50 8.77 -34.10
CA MET A 55 -6.40 7.33 -34.35
C MET A 55 -4.96 6.84 -34.33
N GLU A 56 -4.03 7.60 -34.91
CA GLU A 56 -2.61 7.22 -34.94
C GLU A 56 -1.97 7.22 -33.54
N ARG A 57 -2.40 8.16 -32.68
CA ARG A 57 -1.98 8.16 -31.28
C ARG A 57 -2.52 6.93 -30.55
N LEU A 58 -3.78 6.56 -30.76
CA LEU A 58 -4.36 5.37 -30.15
C LEU A 58 -3.67 4.09 -30.62
N ARG A 59 -3.33 3.98 -31.92
CA ARG A 59 -2.56 2.85 -32.46
C ARG A 59 -1.18 2.74 -31.82
N ARG A 60 -0.45 3.85 -31.64
CA ARG A 60 0.84 3.84 -30.94
C ARG A 60 0.73 3.39 -29.49
N ILE A 61 -0.28 3.89 -28.76
CA ILE A 61 -0.56 3.42 -27.39
C ILE A 61 -0.88 1.91 -27.40
N GLY A 62 -1.77 1.48 -28.29
CA GLY A 62 -2.14 0.08 -28.44
C GLY A 62 -0.95 -0.82 -28.79
N ALA A 63 -0.07 -0.40 -29.70
CA ALA A 63 1.14 -1.14 -30.05
C ALA A 63 2.09 -1.29 -28.86
N ARG A 64 2.31 -0.21 -28.09
CA ARG A 64 3.14 -0.25 -26.87
C ARG A 64 2.56 -1.19 -25.81
N GLU A 65 1.25 -1.18 -25.63
CA GLU A 65 0.55 -2.02 -24.64
C GLU A 65 0.15 -3.41 -25.17
N ARG A 66 0.50 -3.74 -26.42
CA ARG A 66 0.06 -4.96 -27.14
C ARG A 66 -1.47 -5.15 -27.15
N CYS A 67 -2.20 -4.05 -27.18
CA CYS A 67 -3.66 -3.99 -27.25
C CYS A 67 -4.08 -3.42 -28.62
N PRO A 68 -4.48 -4.25 -29.60
CA PRO A 68 -4.79 -3.79 -30.95
C PRO A 68 -5.95 -2.76 -31.00
N ALA A 69 -5.70 -1.61 -31.62
CA ALA A 69 -6.74 -0.61 -31.90
C ALA A 69 -7.14 -0.66 -33.37
N ILE A 70 -8.35 -1.16 -33.64
CA ILE A 70 -8.83 -1.47 -34.98
C ILE A 70 -9.90 -0.45 -35.40
N ASP A 71 -9.64 0.30 -36.48
CA ASP A 71 -10.67 1.13 -37.12
C ASP A 71 -11.56 0.21 -37.95
N VAL A 72 -12.80 0.01 -37.52
CA VAL A 72 -13.76 -0.91 -38.18
C VAL A 72 -14.81 -0.20 -39.03
N GLY A 73 -14.87 1.14 -39.01
CA GLY A 73 -15.98 1.86 -39.65
C GLY A 73 -16.02 3.35 -39.36
N VAL A 74 -17.00 4.05 -39.95
CA VAL A 74 -17.17 5.50 -39.84
C VAL A 74 -18.61 5.83 -39.49
N VAL A 75 -18.80 6.69 -38.48
CA VAL A 75 -20.13 7.22 -38.11
C VAL A 75 -20.63 8.16 -39.21
N ARG A 76 -21.90 8.02 -39.58
CA ARG A 76 -22.57 8.79 -40.63
C ARG A 76 -23.91 9.29 -40.12
N ASP A 77 -24.28 10.53 -40.43
CA ASP A 77 -25.61 11.06 -40.13
C ASP A 77 -26.65 10.54 -41.14
N THR A 78 -27.05 9.27 -40.99
CA THR A 78 -27.95 8.57 -41.93
C THR A 78 -29.17 7.92 -41.26
N GLY A 79 -29.17 7.82 -39.94
CA GLY A 79 -30.04 6.98 -39.13
C GLY A 79 -29.84 5.47 -39.31
N VAL A 80 -28.87 5.00 -40.10
CA VAL A 80 -28.75 3.59 -40.54
C VAL A 80 -27.39 3.01 -40.22
N VAL A 81 -27.38 1.80 -39.65
CA VAL A 81 -26.16 0.98 -39.52
C VAL A 81 -26.04 0.01 -40.68
N THR A 82 -24.87 0.00 -41.32
CA THR A 82 -24.55 -0.87 -42.46
C THR A 82 -23.34 -1.72 -42.12
N LEU A 83 -23.44 -3.04 -42.24
CA LEU A 83 -22.28 -3.94 -42.28
C LEU A 83 -22.03 -4.34 -43.73
N TYR A 84 -20.87 -3.99 -44.26
CA TYR A 84 -20.37 -4.47 -45.53
C TYR A 84 -19.68 -5.82 -45.33
N SER A 85 -20.07 -6.81 -46.13
CA SER A 85 -19.52 -8.17 -46.11
C SER A 85 -18.07 -8.21 -46.61
N PHE A 86 -17.39 -9.33 -46.35
CA PHE A 86 -15.99 -9.52 -46.73
C PHE A 86 -15.78 -9.35 -48.24
N GLY A 87 -14.77 -8.57 -48.63
CA GLY A 87 -14.42 -8.24 -50.01
C GLY A 87 -15.44 -7.36 -50.75
N ARG A 88 -16.43 -6.78 -50.06
CA ARG A 88 -17.54 -6.01 -50.66
C ARG A 88 -17.57 -4.53 -50.24
N GLY A 89 -16.61 -4.07 -49.44
CA GLY A 89 -16.55 -2.68 -48.93
C GLY A 89 -16.34 -1.61 -50.03
N ASP A 90 -15.43 -1.84 -50.97
CA ASP A 90 -15.05 -0.85 -51.99
C ASP A 90 -16.03 -0.77 -53.18
N SER A 91 -16.84 -1.80 -53.40
CA SER A 91 -17.75 -1.89 -54.55
C SER A 91 -19.01 -1.02 -54.44
N VAL A 92 -19.28 -0.44 -53.26
CA VAL A 92 -20.53 0.32 -52.97
C VAL A 92 -20.28 1.81 -52.72
N VAL A 93 -19.03 2.23 -52.51
CA VAL A 93 -18.67 3.63 -52.16
C VAL A 93 -18.42 4.51 -53.39
N SER A 94 -18.22 3.93 -54.59
CA SER A 94 -17.76 4.63 -55.79
C SER A 94 -18.79 5.49 -56.55
N ASP A 95 -20.09 5.50 -56.20
CA ASP A 95 -21.08 6.38 -56.84
C ASP A 95 -21.34 7.66 -56.02
N GLY A 96 -20.52 8.68 -56.28
CA GLY A 96 -20.59 10.01 -55.66
C GLY A 96 -21.76 10.88 -56.14
N GLY A 97 -22.91 10.78 -55.48
CA GLY A 97 -24.04 11.71 -55.68
C GLY A 97 -24.98 11.82 -54.48
N ASP A 98 -25.19 13.06 -54.03
CA ASP A 98 -26.13 13.60 -53.03
C ASP A 98 -27.03 12.62 -52.23
N GLY A 99 -26.55 12.25 -51.04
CA GLY A 99 -27.15 12.54 -49.72
C GLY A 99 -28.59 12.16 -49.35
N ALA A 100 -29.55 12.02 -50.26
CA ALA A 100 -30.97 11.98 -49.85
C ALA A 100 -31.85 10.94 -50.56
N LYS A 101 -31.34 10.18 -51.55
CA LYS A 101 -32.15 9.15 -52.26
C LYS A 101 -31.33 7.92 -52.69
N ARG A 102 -30.60 7.28 -51.77
CA ARG A 102 -30.17 5.89 -52.01
C ARG A 102 -31.30 4.96 -51.58
N ALA A 103 -32.22 4.67 -52.50
CA ALA A 103 -32.98 3.43 -52.46
C ALA A 103 -31.96 2.29 -52.60
N ARG A 104 -31.37 1.88 -51.46
CA ARG A 104 -30.38 0.81 -51.37
C ARG A 104 -30.99 -0.43 -52.01
N VAL A 105 -30.46 -0.84 -53.15
CA VAL A 105 -30.60 -2.23 -53.57
C VAL A 105 -29.97 -3.04 -52.45
N ARG A 106 -30.80 -3.64 -51.60
CA ARG A 106 -30.39 -4.57 -50.54
C ARG A 106 -29.87 -5.80 -51.26
N ASP A 107 -28.58 -5.82 -51.56
CA ASP A 107 -27.87 -7.06 -51.79
C ASP A 107 -27.50 -7.62 -50.40
N PRO A 108 -28.20 -8.67 -49.91
CA PRO A 108 -27.93 -9.24 -48.60
C PRO A 108 -26.57 -9.93 -48.52
N GLU A 109 -25.98 -10.30 -49.67
CA GLU A 109 -24.62 -10.86 -49.71
C GLU A 109 -23.56 -9.78 -49.53
N ALA A 110 -23.79 -8.58 -50.06
CA ALA A 110 -22.87 -7.45 -49.93
C ALA A 110 -23.08 -6.65 -48.63
N THR A 111 -24.33 -6.51 -48.19
CA THR A 111 -24.72 -5.74 -47.00
C THR A 111 -25.63 -6.57 -46.09
N PRO A 112 -25.09 -7.60 -45.40
CA PRO A 112 -25.87 -8.50 -44.55
C PRO A 112 -26.59 -7.76 -43.41
N VAL A 113 -26.12 -6.57 -43.02
CA VAL A 113 -26.80 -5.68 -42.07
C VAL A 113 -27.03 -4.33 -42.73
N CYS A 114 -28.29 -3.89 -42.75
CA CYS A 114 -28.71 -2.58 -43.24
C CYS A 114 -29.99 -2.19 -42.51
N LEU A 115 -29.83 -1.71 -41.27
CA LEU A 115 -30.92 -1.51 -40.33
C LEU A 115 -31.02 -0.03 -39.93
N PRO A 116 -32.20 0.60 -40.04
CA PRO A 116 -32.42 1.89 -39.43
C PRO A 116 -32.42 1.72 -37.89
N LEU A 117 -31.62 2.54 -37.20
CA LEU A 117 -31.36 2.39 -35.76
C LEU A 117 -32.62 2.62 -34.92
N ASP A 118 -33.46 3.56 -35.34
CA ASP A 118 -34.74 3.84 -34.69
C ASP A 118 -35.62 2.58 -34.60
N ALA A 119 -35.65 1.74 -35.62
CA ALA A 119 -36.49 0.53 -35.63
C ALA A 119 -35.99 -0.59 -34.72
N VAL A 120 -34.72 -0.56 -34.29
CA VAL A 120 -34.08 -1.67 -33.56
C VAL A 120 -33.57 -1.30 -32.17
N LEU A 121 -33.49 0.00 -31.85
CA LEU A 121 -33.11 0.53 -30.54
C LEU A 121 -34.24 1.40 -29.96
N SER A 122 -34.22 2.71 -30.20
CA SER A 122 -35.11 3.69 -29.56
C SER A 122 -36.60 3.55 -29.88
N GLY A 123 -36.97 3.01 -31.05
CA GLY A 123 -38.36 2.85 -31.51
C GLY A 123 -38.95 1.46 -31.29
N VAL A 124 -38.28 0.57 -30.54
CA VAL A 124 -38.82 -0.76 -30.22
C VAL A 124 -40.06 -0.61 -29.31
N PRO A 125 -41.23 -1.18 -29.68
CA PRO A 125 -42.43 -1.06 -28.87
C PRO A 125 -42.26 -1.60 -27.45
N GLN A 126 -42.72 -0.85 -26.46
CA GLN A 126 -42.71 -1.28 -25.06
C GLN A 126 -43.67 -2.46 -24.84
N LYS A 127 -43.24 -3.42 -24.02
CA LYS A 127 -44.06 -4.58 -23.63
C LYS A 127 -44.84 -4.24 -22.35
N GLU A 128 -46.15 -4.46 -22.38
CA GLU A 128 -47.01 -4.40 -21.19
C GLU A 128 -47.17 -5.81 -20.60
N PHE A 129 -46.98 -5.93 -19.28
CA PHE A 129 -47.18 -7.18 -18.54
C PHE A 129 -48.35 -7.04 -17.57
N LEU A 130 -49.34 -7.93 -17.70
CA LEU A 130 -50.46 -8.02 -16.75
C LEU A 130 -50.07 -8.98 -15.62
N LEU A 131 -49.88 -8.44 -14.41
CA LEU A 131 -49.34 -9.17 -13.25
C LEU A 131 -50.39 -9.26 -12.12
N ASP A 132 -50.42 -10.39 -11.41
CA ASP A 132 -51.31 -10.56 -10.26
C ASP A 132 -50.61 -10.05 -8.99
N CYS A 133 -51.04 -8.88 -8.52
CA CYS A 133 -50.57 -8.26 -7.28
C CYS A 133 -51.52 -8.50 -6.09
N SER A 134 -52.64 -9.21 -6.31
CA SER A 134 -53.72 -9.36 -5.34
C SER A 134 -53.61 -10.62 -4.48
N ASN A 135 -52.96 -11.67 -4.98
CA ASN A 135 -52.76 -12.95 -4.30
C ASN A 135 -51.27 -13.23 -4.04
N LEU A 136 -50.57 -12.28 -3.41
CA LEU A 136 -49.26 -12.57 -2.83
C LEU A 136 -49.49 -13.44 -1.59
N LYS A 137 -49.54 -14.77 -1.76
CA LYS A 137 -49.66 -15.70 -0.62
C LYS A 137 -48.27 -15.92 -0.05
N PRO A 138 -47.91 -15.28 1.07
CA PRO A 138 -46.65 -15.56 1.75
C PRO A 138 -46.61 -17.03 2.15
N TYR A 139 -45.42 -17.63 2.18
CA TYR A 139 -45.25 -18.94 2.82
C TYR A 139 -45.49 -18.77 4.33
N ARG A 140 -46.73 -18.95 4.78
CA ARG A 140 -47.09 -18.98 6.20
C ARG A 140 -47.53 -20.38 6.56
N LEU A 141 -47.31 -20.75 7.82
CA LEU A 141 -48.07 -21.84 8.42
C LEU A 141 -49.55 -21.49 8.26
N THR A 142 -50.37 -22.45 7.85
CA THR A 142 -51.81 -22.22 7.72
C THR A 142 -52.37 -21.72 9.05
N ASP A 143 -53.28 -20.75 9.02
CA ASP A 143 -53.93 -20.15 10.22
C ASP A 143 -54.60 -21.20 11.13
N GLU A 144 -54.71 -22.46 10.68
CA GLU A 144 -55.32 -23.58 11.37
C GLU A 144 -54.45 -24.21 12.47
N GLN A 145 -53.14 -23.90 12.57
CA GLN A 145 -52.29 -24.39 13.67
C GLN A 145 -51.40 -23.26 14.24
N PRO A 146 -51.58 -22.87 15.53
CA PRO A 146 -50.67 -21.93 16.16
C PRO A 146 -49.26 -22.54 16.28
N PRO A 147 -48.20 -21.74 16.07
CA PRO A 147 -46.84 -22.25 16.12
C PRO A 147 -46.52 -22.80 17.52
N SER A 148 -45.73 -23.88 17.55
CA SER A 148 -45.33 -24.51 18.82
C SER A 148 -44.48 -23.55 19.67
N PRO A 149 -44.55 -23.61 21.01
CA PRO A 149 -43.67 -22.82 21.87
C PRO A 149 -42.20 -23.11 21.54
N LEU A 150 -41.39 -22.06 21.38
CA LEU A 150 -39.97 -22.23 21.09
C LEU A 150 -39.26 -22.85 22.31
N GLU A 151 -38.41 -23.86 22.08
CA GLU A 151 -37.57 -24.39 23.13
C GLU A 151 -36.47 -23.37 23.51
N CYS A 152 -36.31 -23.09 24.80
CA CYS A 152 -35.30 -22.15 25.30
C CYS A 152 -34.37 -22.82 26.34
N SER A 153 -34.13 -24.14 26.20
CA SER A 153 -33.22 -24.90 27.06
C SER A 153 -31.74 -24.61 26.73
N GLN A 154 -30.85 -24.80 27.70
CA GLN A 154 -29.41 -24.59 27.50
C GLN A 154 -28.83 -25.49 26.39
N SER A 155 -29.19 -26.78 26.39
CA SER A 155 -28.75 -27.74 25.38
C SER A 155 -29.25 -27.37 23.99
N TYR A 156 -30.50 -26.90 23.89
CA TYR A 156 -31.07 -26.47 22.63
C TYR A 156 -30.39 -25.21 22.10
N LEU A 157 -30.11 -24.22 22.96
CA LEU A 157 -29.41 -23.00 22.57
C LEU A 157 -28.01 -23.31 22.02
N LEU A 158 -27.22 -24.13 22.72
CA LEU A 158 -25.87 -24.50 22.25
C LEU A 158 -25.92 -25.29 20.94
N ALA A 159 -26.80 -26.29 20.83
CA ALA A 159 -26.94 -27.09 19.61
C ALA A 159 -27.36 -26.22 18.41
N SER A 160 -28.27 -25.28 18.64
CA SER A 160 -28.73 -24.34 17.61
C SER A 160 -27.63 -23.38 17.18
N LEU A 161 -26.87 -22.81 18.14
CA LEU A 161 -25.72 -21.94 17.83
C LEU A 161 -24.70 -22.67 16.97
N LEU A 162 -24.31 -23.89 17.34
CA LEU A 162 -23.36 -24.69 16.57
C LEU A 162 -23.88 -25.03 15.16
N SER A 163 -25.18 -25.28 15.02
CA SER A 163 -25.82 -25.54 13.72
C SER A 163 -25.82 -24.29 12.83
N VAL A 164 -26.19 -23.13 13.39
CA VAL A 164 -26.22 -21.84 12.69
C VAL A 164 -24.80 -21.43 12.26
N LEU A 165 -23.80 -21.53 13.14
CA LEU A 165 -22.40 -21.24 12.79
C LEU A 165 -21.88 -22.14 11.67
N SER A 166 -22.38 -23.38 11.56
CA SER A 166 -22.05 -24.30 10.48
C SER A 166 -22.93 -24.16 9.23
N CYS A 167 -23.84 -23.17 9.18
CA CYS A 167 -24.59 -22.85 7.97
C CYS A 167 -23.66 -22.17 6.95
N PRO A 168 -23.64 -22.53 5.65
CA PRO A 168 -22.79 -21.87 4.66
C PRO A 168 -23.00 -20.35 4.54
N ASP A 169 -24.22 -19.87 4.78
CA ASP A 169 -24.55 -18.44 4.70
C ASP A 169 -23.94 -17.66 5.87
N VAL A 170 -23.77 -18.30 7.03
CA VAL A 170 -23.17 -17.70 8.23
C VAL A 170 -21.68 -18.02 8.34
N GLY A 171 -21.32 -19.30 8.29
CA GLY A 171 -19.97 -19.80 8.49
C GLY A 171 -18.93 -19.18 7.55
N SER A 172 -17.67 -19.37 7.92
CA SER A 172 -16.50 -18.77 7.28
C SER A 172 -16.52 -18.78 5.75
N LYS A 173 -16.20 -17.63 5.16
CA LYS A 173 -16.01 -17.47 3.71
C LYS A 173 -14.55 -17.60 3.27
N ARG A 174 -13.71 -18.21 4.11
CA ARG A 174 -12.26 -18.31 3.87
C ARG A 174 -11.92 -18.96 2.52
N PHE A 175 -12.70 -19.97 2.11
CA PHE A 175 -12.60 -20.64 0.80
C PHE A 175 -12.81 -19.73 -0.42
N LEU A 176 -13.46 -18.58 -0.24
CA LEU A 176 -13.60 -17.55 -1.27
C LEU A 176 -12.45 -16.54 -1.21
N THR A 177 -12.06 -16.13 0.00
CA THR A 177 -11.08 -15.05 0.17
C THR A 177 -9.65 -15.46 -0.19
N ASN A 178 -9.16 -16.61 0.26
CA ASN A 178 -7.74 -16.97 0.17
C ASN A 178 -7.23 -17.22 -1.25
N LYS A 179 -8.12 -17.53 -2.20
CA LYS A 179 -7.77 -17.88 -3.59
C LYS A 179 -7.88 -16.72 -4.57
N VAL A 180 -8.19 -15.52 -4.08
CA VAL A 180 -8.32 -14.29 -4.88
C VAL A 180 -7.43 -13.22 -4.27
N ASP A 181 -6.75 -12.43 -5.12
CA ASP A 181 -5.91 -11.33 -4.65
C ASP A 181 -6.75 -10.27 -3.91
N ARG A 182 -6.23 -9.75 -2.80
CA ARG A 182 -6.86 -8.74 -1.93
C ARG A 182 -5.97 -7.53 -1.67
N SER A 183 -4.92 -7.36 -2.48
CA SER A 183 -3.81 -6.42 -2.25
C SER A 183 -3.33 -5.70 -3.50
N VAL A 184 -3.54 -6.28 -4.69
CA VAL A 184 -3.15 -5.68 -5.99
C VAL A 184 -3.69 -4.26 -6.13
N THR A 185 -2.91 -3.41 -6.80
CA THR A 185 -2.97 -1.93 -6.81
C THR A 185 -2.30 -1.26 -5.62
N GLY A 186 -2.16 -1.93 -4.47
CA GLY A 186 -1.69 -1.28 -3.24
C GLY A 186 -2.62 -0.16 -2.72
N LEU A 187 -3.85 -0.05 -3.22
CA LEU A 187 -4.84 0.95 -2.79
C LEU A 187 -5.96 0.34 -1.93
N VAL A 188 -5.88 -0.95 -1.60
CA VAL A 188 -6.87 -1.62 -0.76
C VAL A 188 -6.58 -1.31 0.71
N ALA A 189 -7.46 -0.53 1.35
CA ALA A 189 -7.34 -0.15 2.76
C ALA A 189 -8.08 -1.11 3.70
N GLN A 190 -9.27 -1.58 3.28
CA GLN A 190 -10.02 -2.62 3.97
C GLN A 190 -10.45 -3.68 2.97
N GLN A 191 -9.97 -4.91 3.19
CA GLN A 191 -10.41 -6.12 2.49
C GLN A 191 -11.24 -7.02 3.44
N GLN A 192 -11.74 -8.14 2.95
CA GLN A 192 -12.70 -9.01 3.65
C GLN A 192 -12.19 -9.54 5.00
N CYS A 193 -10.88 -9.71 5.17
CA CYS A 193 -10.29 -10.26 6.38
C CYS A 193 -9.96 -9.18 7.43
N VAL A 194 -10.18 -9.50 8.70
CA VAL A 194 -9.84 -8.64 9.83
C VAL A 194 -9.08 -9.39 10.91
N GLY A 195 -8.45 -8.63 11.81
CA GLY A 195 -7.75 -9.17 12.96
C GLY A 195 -6.52 -10.02 12.60
N PRO A 196 -5.87 -10.59 13.63
CA PRO A 196 -4.55 -11.20 13.48
C PRO A 196 -4.56 -12.56 12.74
N LEU A 197 -5.71 -13.24 12.69
CA LEU A 197 -5.89 -14.51 11.98
C LEU A 197 -6.46 -14.32 10.57
N HIS A 198 -6.60 -13.07 10.11
CA HIS A 198 -7.21 -12.76 8.82
C HIS A 198 -8.57 -13.45 8.68
N THR A 199 -9.46 -13.19 9.63
CA THR A 199 -10.80 -13.77 9.66
C THR A 199 -11.71 -13.02 8.70
N PRO A 200 -12.37 -13.68 7.72
CA PRO A 200 -13.15 -13.02 6.67
C PRO A 200 -14.50 -12.49 7.19
N LEU A 201 -14.47 -11.36 7.92
CA LEU A 201 -15.60 -10.77 8.65
C LEU A 201 -15.73 -9.25 8.45
N ALA A 202 -14.96 -8.62 7.56
CA ALA A 202 -15.15 -7.18 7.32
C ALA A 202 -16.52 -6.90 6.69
N ASP A 203 -17.30 -6.01 7.29
CA ASP A 203 -18.60 -5.56 6.78
C ASP A 203 -18.49 -4.73 5.49
N VAL A 204 -17.40 -3.97 5.37
CA VAL A 204 -17.20 -2.97 4.32
C VAL A 204 -15.85 -3.13 3.66
N ALA A 205 -15.81 -2.92 2.34
CA ALA A 205 -14.56 -2.79 1.59
C ALA A 205 -14.23 -1.31 1.40
N VAL A 206 -12.97 -0.94 1.61
CA VAL A 206 -12.50 0.45 1.49
C VAL A 206 -11.25 0.51 0.62
N VAL A 207 -11.27 1.39 -0.37
CA VAL A 207 -10.17 1.61 -1.31
C VAL A 207 -9.75 3.06 -1.30
N ALA A 208 -8.45 3.33 -1.35
CA ALA A 208 -7.88 4.66 -1.54
C ALA A 208 -7.96 5.08 -3.01
N LEU A 209 -8.04 6.38 -3.28
CA LEU A 209 -7.94 6.93 -4.64
C LEU A 209 -6.48 7.24 -5.03
N SER A 210 -5.58 7.29 -4.05
CA SER A 210 -4.17 7.68 -4.21
C SER A 210 -3.31 7.02 -3.15
N TYR A 211 -2.01 6.89 -3.42
CA TYR A 211 -1.01 6.46 -2.44
C TYR A 211 -0.60 7.56 -1.46
N PHE A 212 -0.91 8.82 -1.78
CA PHE A 212 -0.40 10.00 -1.10
C PHE A 212 -1.47 10.81 -0.37
N ASP A 213 -2.72 10.32 -0.38
CA ASP A 213 -3.86 10.92 0.31
C ASP A 213 -4.73 9.80 0.92
N ARG A 214 -5.64 10.16 1.81
CA ARG A 214 -6.55 9.26 2.53
C ARG A 214 -7.97 9.26 1.99
N VAL A 215 -8.25 10.05 0.95
CA VAL A 215 -9.54 10.02 0.28
C VAL A 215 -9.69 8.72 -0.50
N GLY A 216 -10.87 8.13 -0.42
CA GLY A 216 -11.18 6.81 -0.93
C GLY A 216 -12.63 6.63 -1.35
N GLY A 217 -12.99 5.37 -1.58
CA GLY A 217 -14.36 4.91 -1.70
C GLY A 217 -14.62 3.76 -0.73
N ALA A 218 -15.85 3.66 -0.23
CA ALA A 218 -16.31 2.54 0.56
C ALA A 218 -17.47 1.86 -0.17
N THR A 219 -17.55 0.53 -0.10
CA THR A 219 -18.62 -0.26 -0.70
C THR A 219 -19.02 -1.44 0.17
N ALA A 220 -20.31 -1.75 0.17
CA ALA A 220 -20.91 -2.85 0.91
C ALA A 220 -22.07 -3.47 0.13
N ILE A 221 -22.49 -4.66 0.55
CA ILE A 221 -23.57 -5.44 -0.07
C ILE A 221 -24.62 -5.79 1.00
N GLY A 222 -25.88 -5.87 0.57
CA GLY A 222 -26.98 -6.43 1.36
C GLY A 222 -27.97 -7.20 0.47
N GLU A 223 -28.51 -8.29 0.99
CA GLU A 223 -29.36 -9.22 0.23
C GLU A 223 -30.19 -10.11 1.15
N GLN A 224 -31.49 -10.26 0.90
CA GLN A 224 -32.41 -10.95 1.84
C GLN A 224 -33.45 -11.86 1.16
N PRO A 225 -33.04 -12.80 0.28
CA PRO A 225 -33.93 -13.60 -0.55
C PRO A 225 -34.84 -14.55 0.25
N ILE A 226 -34.33 -15.11 1.34
CA ILE A 226 -35.08 -16.10 2.15
C ILE A 226 -36.28 -15.43 2.83
N LYS A 227 -36.09 -14.22 3.35
CA LYS A 227 -37.17 -13.40 3.92
C LYS A 227 -38.21 -13.02 2.86
N GLY A 228 -37.82 -12.97 1.59
CA GLY A 228 -38.71 -12.72 0.44
C GLY A 228 -39.73 -13.82 0.16
N LEU A 229 -39.47 -15.06 0.61
CA LEU A 229 -40.46 -16.14 0.58
C LEU A 229 -41.65 -15.89 1.54
N LEU A 230 -41.43 -15.04 2.54
CA LEU A 230 -42.42 -14.68 3.56
C LEU A 230 -43.03 -13.30 3.31
N ASP A 231 -42.22 -12.31 2.94
CA ASP A 231 -42.70 -10.97 2.63
C ASP A 231 -41.73 -10.30 1.65
N PRO A 232 -42.08 -10.26 0.34
CA PRO A 232 -41.25 -9.62 -0.68
C PRO A 232 -40.97 -8.14 -0.40
N SER A 233 -41.92 -7.42 0.23
CA SER A 233 -41.75 -6.01 0.55
C SER A 233 -40.70 -5.82 1.65
N ARG A 234 -40.73 -6.66 2.70
CA ARG A 234 -39.72 -6.61 3.77
C ARG A 234 -38.35 -7.03 3.26
N ALA A 235 -38.27 -8.03 2.38
CA ALA A 235 -37.00 -8.45 1.78
C ALA A 235 -36.30 -7.31 1.03
N GLY A 236 -37.03 -6.55 0.21
CA GLY A 236 -36.48 -5.39 -0.49
C GLY A 236 -35.93 -4.32 0.45
N ARG A 237 -36.67 -4.01 1.53
CA ARG A 237 -36.22 -3.05 2.57
C ARG A 237 -35.01 -3.56 3.35
N MET A 238 -35.04 -4.83 3.75
CA MET A 238 -33.94 -5.44 4.50
C MET A 238 -32.65 -5.50 3.67
N ALA A 239 -32.71 -5.78 2.36
CA ALA A 239 -31.54 -5.75 1.49
C ALA A 239 -30.88 -4.37 1.43
N VAL A 240 -31.67 -3.30 1.38
CA VAL A 240 -31.16 -1.91 1.48
C VAL A 240 -30.61 -1.62 2.87
N CYS A 241 -31.33 -2.06 3.92
CA CYS A 241 -30.92 -1.85 5.30
C CYS A 241 -29.55 -2.50 5.58
N GLU A 242 -29.39 -3.76 5.22
CA GLU A 242 -28.14 -4.53 5.41
C GLU A 242 -26.96 -3.89 4.67
N ALA A 243 -27.18 -3.48 3.41
CA ALA A 243 -26.14 -2.80 2.64
C ALA A 243 -25.66 -1.51 3.35
N LEU A 244 -26.59 -0.75 3.95
CA LEU A 244 -26.29 0.48 4.68
C LEU A 244 -25.73 0.23 6.09
N THR A 245 -26.16 -0.82 6.80
CA THR A 245 -25.60 -1.19 8.10
C THR A 245 -24.15 -1.62 7.97
N ASN A 246 -23.82 -2.36 6.90
CA ASN A 246 -22.45 -2.69 6.53
C ASN A 246 -21.64 -1.45 6.15
N LEU A 247 -22.16 -0.59 5.25
CA LEU A 247 -21.46 0.63 4.83
C LEU A 247 -21.16 1.58 6.00
N ALA A 248 -22.02 1.62 7.02
CA ALA A 248 -21.87 2.50 8.18
C ALA A 248 -20.58 2.26 8.98
N MET A 249 -19.93 1.10 8.80
CA MET A 249 -18.65 0.79 9.44
C MET A 249 -17.47 1.58 8.85
N ALA A 250 -17.63 2.22 7.70
CA ALA A 250 -16.65 3.17 7.16
C ALA A 250 -17.17 4.60 7.25
N ARG A 251 -16.28 5.56 7.46
CA ARG A 251 -16.62 6.97 7.29
C ARG A 251 -16.91 7.25 5.82
N VAL A 252 -18.11 7.74 5.51
CA VAL A 252 -18.52 8.17 4.16
C VAL A 252 -19.06 9.58 4.23
N THR A 253 -18.85 10.38 3.18
CA THR A 253 -19.22 11.80 3.08
C THR A 253 -20.57 12.14 3.74
N SER A 254 -21.67 11.54 3.27
CA SER A 254 -22.99 11.59 3.88
C SER A 254 -23.89 10.45 3.40
N LEU A 255 -25.04 10.23 4.04
CA LEU A 255 -26.03 9.25 3.56
C LEU A 255 -26.60 9.62 2.18
N ALA A 256 -26.75 10.92 1.89
CA ALA A 256 -27.30 11.41 0.62
C ALA A 256 -26.35 11.19 -0.58
N ASP A 257 -25.05 11.05 -0.29
CA ASP A 257 -24.02 10.76 -1.30
C ASP A 257 -23.93 9.26 -1.63
N VAL A 258 -24.61 8.40 -0.86
CA VAL A 258 -24.66 6.97 -1.13
C VAL A 258 -25.43 6.72 -2.43
N LYS A 259 -24.79 5.96 -3.31
CA LYS A 259 -25.38 5.43 -4.54
C LYS A 259 -25.44 3.93 -4.47
N CYS A 260 -26.29 3.33 -5.30
CA CYS A 260 -26.40 1.89 -5.32
C CYS A 260 -26.67 1.31 -6.71
N SER A 261 -26.04 0.16 -6.95
CA SER A 261 -26.37 -0.75 -8.03
C SER A 261 -27.32 -1.82 -7.50
N THR A 262 -28.44 -2.05 -8.19
CA THR A 262 -29.43 -3.06 -7.78
C THR A 262 -29.53 -4.19 -8.79
N ASN A 263 -29.42 -5.43 -8.32
CA ASN A 263 -29.48 -6.62 -9.17
C ASN A 263 -30.71 -7.46 -8.80
N TRP A 264 -31.59 -7.67 -9.78
CA TRP A 264 -32.91 -8.26 -9.61
C TRP A 264 -32.96 -9.66 -10.22
N MET A 265 -32.95 -10.70 -9.39
CA MET A 265 -33.04 -12.10 -9.82
C MET A 265 -34.43 -12.64 -9.50
N TRP A 266 -35.21 -13.03 -10.52
CA TRP A 266 -36.60 -13.44 -10.31
C TRP A 266 -37.01 -14.62 -11.21
N PRO A 267 -37.80 -15.59 -10.73
CA PRO A 267 -38.26 -16.73 -11.53
C PRO A 267 -39.54 -16.44 -12.36
N GLY A 268 -39.70 -15.24 -12.94
CA GLY A 268 -40.80 -15.03 -13.88
C GLY A 268 -41.15 -13.58 -14.25
N LYS A 269 -41.63 -13.41 -15.49
CA LYS A 269 -42.18 -12.16 -16.05
C LYS A 269 -43.73 -12.11 -16.01
N ARG A 270 -44.39 -13.05 -15.33
CA ARG A 270 -45.85 -13.25 -15.36
C ARG A 270 -46.38 -13.79 -14.02
N GLY A 271 -47.69 -13.64 -13.81
CA GLY A 271 -48.38 -14.23 -12.65
C GLY A 271 -47.99 -13.60 -11.32
N ALA A 272 -48.18 -14.36 -10.23
CA ALA A 272 -47.87 -13.92 -8.87
C ALA A 272 -46.38 -13.64 -8.67
N ASP A 273 -45.48 -14.39 -9.31
CA ASP A 273 -44.03 -14.17 -9.22
C ASP A 273 -43.67 -12.78 -9.74
N GLY A 274 -44.17 -12.38 -10.91
CA GLY A 274 -43.99 -11.00 -11.40
C GLY A 274 -44.64 -9.94 -10.50
N GLY A 275 -45.78 -10.25 -9.87
CA GLY A 275 -46.40 -9.38 -8.87
C GLY A 275 -45.53 -9.15 -7.63
N GLN A 276 -44.82 -10.18 -7.16
CA GLN A 276 -43.87 -10.07 -6.04
C GLN A 276 -42.67 -9.18 -6.39
N LEU A 277 -42.16 -9.24 -7.62
CA LEU A 277 -41.10 -8.34 -8.10
C LEU A 277 -41.56 -6.87 -8.01
N VAL A 278 -42.77 -6.57 -8.48
CA VAL A 278 -43.35 -5.22 -8.42
C VAL A 278 -43.52 -4.76 -6.97
N ALA A 279 -44.05 -5.62 -6.10
CA ALA A 279 -44.22 -5.31 -4.68
C ALA A 279 -42.87 -5.00 -4.00
N THR A 280 -41.85 -5.83 -4.24
CA THR A 280 -40.48 -5.62 -3.76
C THR A 280 -39.93 -4.28 -4.26
N ALA A 281 -40.07 -3.99 -5.56
CA ALA A 281 -39.57 -2.76 -6.16
C ALA A 281 -40.22 -1.51 -5.56
N LEU A 282 -41.55 -1.48 -5.44
CA LEU A 282 -42.28 -0.35 -4.85
C LEU A 282 -41.88 -0.14 -3.38
N ALA A 283 -41.84 -1.21 -2.57
CA ALA A 283 -41.46 -1.12 -1.16
C ALA A 283 -40.02 -0.66 -0.98
N THR A 284 -39.10 -1.09 -1.85
CA THR A 284 -37.69 -0.68 -1.87
C THR A 284 -37.57 0.81 -2.19
N VAL A 285 -38.24 1.26 -3.26
CA VAL A 285 -38.22 2.66 -3.68
C VAL A 285 -38.78 3.58 -2.60
N ASP A 286 -39.90 3.21 -1.96
CA ASP A 286 -40.49 4.03 -0.90
C ASP A 286 -39.64 4.08 0.38
N PHE A 287 -38.90 3.01 0.67
CA PHE A 287 -37.92 2.98 1.76
C PHE A 287 -36.70 3.86 1.43
N MET A 288 -36.16 3.74 0.22
CA MET A 288 -35.03 4.57 -0.25
C MET A 288 -35.37 6.06 -0.31
N LYS A 289 -36.60 6.44 -0.69
CA LYS A 289 -37.07 7.84 -0.63
C LYS A 289 -36.99 8.43 0.77
N GLN A 290 -37.33 7.64 1.79
CA GLN A 290 -37.26 8.08 3.19
C GLN A 290 -35.81 8.24 3.66
N LEU A 291 -34.90 7.41 3.15
CA LEU A 291 -33.46 7.47 3.47
C LEU A 291 -32.71 8.55 2.69
N GLY A 292 -33.21 8.98 1.53
CA GLY A 292 -32.51 9.88 0.62
C GLY A 292 -31.41 9.20 -0.20
N VAL A 293 -31.53 7.88 -0.44
CA VAL A 293 -30.59 7.08 -1.24
C VAL A 293 -31.20 6.77 -2.60
N ALA A 294 -30.40 6.67 -3.66
CA ALA A 294 -30.89 6.44 -5.02
C ALA A 294 -30.16 5.29 -5.72
N ILE A 295 -30.91 4.58 -6.55
CA ILE A 295 -30.40 3.60 -7.53
C ILE A 295 -29.93 4.37 -8.75
N ASP A 296 -28.67 4.19 -9.14
CA ASP A 296 -28.06 4.82 -10.33
C ASP A 296 -27.50 3.81 -11.32
N GLY A 297 -27.55 2.52 -10.99
CA GLY A 297 -27.22 1.42 -11.88
C GLY A 297 -27.89 0.12 -11.45
N GLY A 298 -27.79 -0.91 -12.29
CA GLY A 298 -28.35 -2.22 -11.96
C GLY A 298 -28.53 -3.14 -13.16
N LYS A 299 -29.04 -4.33 -12.87
CA LYS A 299 -29.35 -5.36 -13.87
C LYS A 299 -30.50 -6.25 -13.41
N ASP A 300 -31.20 -6.87 -14.34
CA ASP A 300 -32.21 -7.90 -14.05
C ASP A 300 -31.90 -9.24 -14.72
N SER A 301 -32.33 -10.33 -14.06
CA SER A 301 -32.34 -11.70 -14.55
C SER A 301 -33.68 -12.35 -14.17
N LEU A 302 -34.59 -12.43 -15.14
CA LEU A 302 -36.01 -12.76 -14.90
C LEU A 302 -36.39 -14.21 -15.27
N SER A 303 -35.41 -15.11 -15.37
CA SER A 303 -35.57 -16.51 -15.73
C SER A 303 -34.89 -17.46 -14.75
N MET A 304 -34.93 -17.14 -13.46
CA MET A 304 -34.27 -17.91 -12.39
C MET A 304 -35.01 -19.21 -12.03
N ALA A 305 -35.25 -20.06 -13.03
CA ALA A 305 -35.92 -21.34 -12.89
C ALA A 305 -35.29 -22.40 -13.80
N ALA A 306 -35.23 -23.65 -13.33
CA ALA A 306 -34.70 -24.78 -14.07
C ALA A 306 -35.65 -25.98 -13.98
N SER A 307 -35.88 -26.65 -15.11
CA SER A 307 -36.59 -27.93 -15.14
C SER A 307 -35.62 -29.06 -14.86
N VAL A 308 -35.87 -29.82 -13.80
CA VAL A 308 -35.05 -30.95 -13.38
C VAL A 308 -35.87 -32.23 -13.51
N THR A 309 -35.40 -33.17 -14.33
CA THR A 309 -36.00 -34.50 -14.46
C THR A 309 -35.28 -35.46 -13.55
N ASN A 310 -36.01 -36.05 -12.59
CA ASN A 310 -35.50 -37.11 -11.74
C ASN A 310 -35.20 -38.34 -12.61
N GLN A 311 -33.93 -38.76 -12.66
CA GLN A 311 -33.50 -39.87 -13.51
C GLN A 311 -34.05 -41.23 -13.05
N THR A 312 -34.47 -41.36 -11.79
CA THR A 312 -35.02 -42.60 -11.22
C THR A 312 -36.54 -42.68 -11.39
N THR A 313 -37.27 -41.58 -11.14
CA THR A 313 -38.74 -41.57 -11.23
C THR A 313 -39.27 -41.12 -12.59
N GLY A 314 -38.44 -40.47 -13.41
CA GLY A 314 -38.84 -39.86 -14.68
C GLY A 314 -39.66 -38.57 -14.53
N GLU A 315 -39.96 -38.16 -13.29
CA GLU A 315 -40.76 -36.96 -13.02
C GLU A 315 -39.93 -35.68 -13.24
N THR A 316 -40.54 -34.70 -13.92
CA THR A 316 -39.93 -33.39 -14.13
C THR A 316 -40.52 -32.37 -13.18
N GLN A 317 -39.68 -31.73 -12.38
CA GLN A 317 -40.05 -30.65 -11.47
C GLN A 317 -39.38 -29.36 -11.90
N VAL A 318 -40.09 -28.24 -11.79
CA VAL A 318 -39.51 -26.90 -11.97
C VAL A 318 -38.99 -26.42 -10.62
N ILE A 319 -37.68 -26.27 -10.51
CA ILE A 319 -37.02 -25.65 -9.37
C ILE A 319 -36.88 -24.15 -9.64
N ARG A 320 -37.27 -23.31 -8.68
CA ARG A 320 -37.24 -21.85 -8.78
C ARG A 320 -36.38 -21.28 -7.67
N SER A 321 -35.54 -20.31 -8.01
CA SER A 321 -34.87 -19.50 -6.98
C SER A 321 -35.88 -18.60 -6.29
N PRO A 322 -35.72 -18.30 -4.99
CA PRO A 322 -36.42 -17.18 -4.37
C PRO A 322 -36.18 -15.91 -5.17
N GLY A 323 -37.17 -15.02 -5.21
CA GLY A 323 -36.96 -13.68 -5.71
C GLY A 323 -35.91 -12.96 -4.87
N GLN A 324 -34.88 -12.41 -5.51
CA GLN A 324 -33.71 -11.85 -4.84
C GLN A 324 -33.38 -10.47 -5.38
N LEU A 325 -33.25 -9.52 -4.46
CA LEU A 325 -32.64 -8.23 -4.68
C LEU A 325 -31.28 -8.21 -3.99
N VAL A 326 -30.22 -7.97 -4.76
CA VAL A 326 -28.89 -7.68 -4.22
C VAL A 326 -28.62 -6.20 -4.40
N VAL A 327 -28.35 -5.50 -3.30
CA VAL A 327 -28.04 -4.07 -3.27
C VAL A 327 -26.54 -3.92 -3.02
N SER A 328 -25.83 -3.30 -3.95
CA SER A 328 -24.44 -2.90 -3.77
C SER A 328 -24.38 -1.39 -3.59
N VAL A 329 -24.04 -0.93 -2.39
CA VAL A 329 -23.91 0.51 -2.08
C VAL A 329 -22.47 0.95 -2.23
N TYR A 330 -22.26 2.20 -2.62
CA TYR A 330 -20.95 2.82 -2.67
C TYR A 330 -21.03 4.32 -2.39
N ALA A 331 -20.00 4.85 -1.72
CA ALA A 331 -19.91 6.26 -1.37
C ALA A 331 -18.45 6.71 -1.25
N VAL A 332 -18.23 8.03 -1.41
CA VAL A 332 -16.92 8.64 -1.18
C VAL A 332 -16.57 8.55 0.31
N CYS A 333 -15.37 8.05 0.58
CA CYS A 333 -14.79 7.93 1.91
C CYS A 333 -13.78 9.08 2.11
N PRO A 334 -14.06 10.08 2.97
CA PRO A 334 -13.16 11.22 3.15
C PRO A 334 -11.87 10.85 3.88
N ASP A 335 -11.87 9.77 4.67
CA ASP A 335 -10.68 9.23 5.32
C ASP A 335 -10.80 7.71 5.47
N ILE A 336 -10.06 6.97 4.64
CA ILE A 336 -10.01 5.51 4.63
C ILE A 336 -9.55 4.88 5.97
N THR A 337 -8.86 5.65 6.81
CA THR A 337 -8.37 5.17 8.12
C THR A 337 -9.46 5.15 9.18
N LEU A 338 -10.59 5.82 8.95
CA LEU A 338 -11.76 5.85 9.82
C LEU A 338 -12.73 4.71 9.47
N THR A 339 -12.20 3.48 9.49
CA THR A 339 -12.94 2.25 9.26
C THR A 339 -12.97 1.41 10.54
N LEU A 340 -14.17 1.04 10.96
CA LEU A 340 -14.42 0.22 12.14
C LEU A 340 -14.46 -1.26 11.73
N GLN A 341 -13.71 -2.09 12.44
CA GLN A 341 -13.66 -3.53 12.20
C GLN A 341 -14.38 -4.29 13.32
N PRO A 342 -14.91 -5.50 13.06
CA PRO A 342 -15.50 -6.34 14.10
C PRO A 342 -14.41 -7.07 14.89
N VAL A 343 -13.41 -6.39 15.44
CA VAL A 343 -12.31 -7.01 16.20
C VAL A 343 -12.38 -6.57 17.66
N LEU A 344 -12.97 -7.41 18.53
CA LEU A 344 -13.11 -7.07 19.95
C LEU A 344 -11.76 -6.80 20.64
N GLN A 345 -11.78 -5.80 21.51
CA GLN A 345 -10.67 -5.46 22.39
C GLN A 345 -10.99 -5.87 23.83
N PRO A 346 -10.22 -6.76 24.49
CA PRO A 346 -10.54 -7.31 25.82
C PRO A 346 -10.46 -6.31 26.98
N HIS A 347 -9.87 -5.12 26.75
CA HIS A 347 -9.71 -4.07 27.76
C HIS A 347 -10.47 -2.79 27.42
N ALA A 348 -11.34 -2.82 26.41
CA ALA A 348 -12.20 -1.70 26.04
C ALA A 348 -13.50 -1.70 26.86
N GLY A 349 -14.39 -0.77 26.55
CA GLY A 349 -15.71 -0.66 27.15
C GLY A 349 -16.70 -1.75 26.69
N PRO A 350 -17.96 -1.63 27.11
CA PRO A 350 -19.01 -2.59 26.82
C PRO A 350 -19.42 -2.61 25.34
N LEU A 351 -20.09 -3.70 24.97
CA LEU A 351 -20.84 -3.84 23.72
C LEU A 351 -22.24 -3.27 23.86
N ILE A 352 -22.61 -2.38 22.94
CA ILE A 352 -23.89 -1.69 22.87
C ILE A 352 -24.65 -2.22 21.64
N HIS A 353 -25.86 -2.71 21.87
CA HIS A 353 -26.79 -3.09 20.80
C HIS A 353 -27.64 -1.89 20.40
N VAL A 354 -27.68 -1.62 19.09
CA VAL A 354 -28.47 -0.55 18.47
C VAL A 354 -29.49 -1.18 17.51
N PRO A 355 -30.74 -1.39 17.94
CA PRO A 355 -31.78 -1.97 17.09
C PRO A 355 -32.33 -0.97 16.09
N LEU A 356 -32.47 -1.38 14.82
CA LEU A 356 -32.93 -0.56 13.70
C LEU A 356 -34.26 -1.06 13.10
N GLY A 357 -34.86 -2.09 13.68
CA GLY A 357 -36.19 -2.57 13.31
C GLY A 357 -37.31 -1.59 13.69
N ASP A 358 -38.45 -1.73 13.02
CA ASP A 358 -39.71 -1.03 13.35
C ASP A 358 -40.19 -1.30 14.78
N LEU A 359 -39.91 -2.50 15.29
CA LEU A 359 -40.20 -2.94 16.65
C LEU A 359 -38.92 -3.50 17.30
N PRO A 360 -38.17 -2.69 18.07
CA PRO A 360 -36.84 -3.04 18.61
C PRO A 360 -36.71 -4.35 19.41
N ASP A 361 -37.82 -4.88 19.95
CA ASP A 361 -37.84 -6.09 20.77
C ASP A 361 -38.75 -7.20 20.18
N ALA A 362 -39.11 -7.14 18.88
CA ALA A 362 -40.02 -8.11 18.26
C ALA A 362 -39.45 -9.54 18.13
N CYS A 363 -38.12 -9.68 18.08
CA CYS A 363 -37.41 -10.96 18.02
C CYS A 363 -37.93 -11.89 16.90
N ARG A 364 -38.18 -11.36 15.70
CA ARG A 364 -38.76 -12.13 14.59
C ARG A 364 -37.76 -13.14 14.06
N LEU A 365 -38.22 -14.39 13.88
CA LEU A 365 -37.41 -15.54 13.44
C LEU A 365 -37.80 -16.06 12.06
N GLY A 366 -38.85 -15.53 11.44
CA GLY A 366 -39.29 -15.96 10.12
C GLY A 366 -38.16 -15.80 9.09
N GLY A 367 -37.84 -16.89 8.40
CA GLY A 367 -36.84 -16.88 7.32
C GLY A 367 -35.38 -16.77 7.79
N SER A 368 -35.10 -16.90 9.08
CA SER A 368 -33.73 -16.80 9.59
C SER A 368 -32.88 -18.04 9.33
N ALA A 369 -31.55 -17.90 9.39
CA ALA A 369 -30.61 -19.01 9.41
C ALA A 369 -30.94 -19.99 10.56
N PHE A 370 -31.30 -19.47 11.73
CA PHE A 370 -31.80 -20.29 12.84
C PHE A 370 -33.04 -21.10 12.48
N ALA A 371 -34.02 -20.50 11.78
CA ALA A 371 -35.20 -21.20 11.33
C ALA A 371 -34.91 -22.31 10.31
N ARG A 372 -33.86 -22.17 9.49
CA ARG A 372 -33.46 -23.18 8.51
C ARG A 372 -32.62 -24.31 9.13
N CYS A 373 -31.77 -24.00 10.09
CA CYS A 373 -30.77 -24.92 10.63
C CYS A 373 -31.22 -25.69 11.88
N SER A 374 -32.30 -25.26 12.55
CA SER A 374 -32.77 -25.87 13.80
C SER A 374 -33.69 -27.07 13.57
N SER A 375 -33.62 -28.06 14.46
CA SER A 375 -34.59 -29.16 14.54
C SER A 375 -36.00 -28.61 14.76
N GLY A 376 -36.96 -28.96 13.88
CA GLY A 376 -38.30 -28.37 13.89
C GLY A 376 -38.42 -27.03 13.14
N GLY A 377 -37.37 -26.63 12.41
CA GLY A 377 -37.25 -25.34 11.73
C GLY A 377 -38.39 -24.96 10.79
N GLY A 378 -39.12 -25.93 10.22
CA GLY A 378 -40.30 -25.67 9.39
C GLY A 378 -41.39 -24.83 10.08
N ASP A 379 -41.61 -25.03 11.38
CA ASP A 379 -42.57 -24.25 12.19
C ASP A 379 -42.04 -22.85 12.57
N ILE A 380 -40.72 -22.68 12.57
CA ILE A 380 -40.09 -21.39 12.86
C ILE A 380 -40.02 -20.54 11.60
N PHE A 381 -39.77 -21.18 10.46
CA PHE A 381 -39.58 -20.53 9.17
C PHE A 381 -40.82 -19.75 8.73
N GLY A 382 -42.02 -20.30 8.91
CA GLY A 382 -43.28 -19.66 8.53
C GLY A 382 -43.79 -18.56 9.47
N ARG A 383 -43.01 -18.16 10.49
CA ARG A 383 -43.35 -17.06 11.41
C ARG A 383 -43.10 -15.69 10.76
N ASP A 384 -43.43 -14.62 11.47
CA ASP A 384 -43.17 -13.24 11.00
C ASP A 384 -41.66 -12.97 10.85
N CYS A 385 -41.29 -12.19 9.82
CA CYS A 385 -39.89 -11.90 9.48
C CYS A 385 -39.49 -10.44 9.77
N PRO A 386 -38.19 -10.14 9.98
CA PRO A 386 -37.71 -8.79 10.28
C PRO A 386 -38.16 -7.70 9.29
N ASN A 387 -38.34 -6.47 9.79
CA ASN A 387 -38.68 -5.29 9.00
C ASN A 387 -37.91 -4.06 9.54
N PRO A 388 -37.12 -3.37 8.71
CA PRO A 388 -36.32 -2.23 9.14
C PRO A 388 -37.17 -0.95 9.21
N ASP A 389 -36.74 0.01 10.02
CA ASP A 389 -37.30 1.36 10.08
C ASP A 389 -36.35 2.38 9.44
N ALA A 390 -36.84 3.11 8.44
CA ALA A 390 -36.02 4.05 7.67
C ALA A 390 -35.52 5.23 8.50
N LEU A 391 -36.33 5.74 9.43
CA LEU A 391 -35.98 6.89 10.25
C LEU A 391 -34.92 6.50 11.28
N ARG A 392 -35.07 5.33 11.91
CA ARG A 392 -34.07 4.79 12.83
C ARG A 392 -32.76 4.50 12.12
N LEU A 393 -32.80 3.90 10.93
CA LEU A 393 -31.60 3.64 10.11
C LEU A 393 -30.88 4.95 9.76
N ALA A 394 -31.59 5.96 9.24
CA ALA A 394 -30.98 7.24 8.90
C ALA A 394 -30.37 7.95 10.12
N ALA A 395 -31.08 7.99 11.24
CA ALA A 395 -30.61 8.59 12.48
C ALA A 395 -29.39 7.85 13.06
N GLY A 396 -29.44 6.52 13.02
CA GLY A 396 -28.36 5.66 13.49
C GLY A 396 -27.12 5.75 12.63
N PHE A 397 -27.30 5.78 11.30
CA PHE A 397 -26.22 5.99 10.36
C PHE A 397 -25.51 7.32 10.65
N ALA A 398 -26.27 8.41 10.77
CA ALA A 398 -25.71 9.72 11.10
C ALA A 398 -24.96 9.72 12.45
N ALA A 399 -25.50 9.05 13.47
CA ALA A 399 -24.85 8.93 14.78
C ALA A 399 -23.52 8.15 14.69
N VAL A 400 -23.50 6.99 14.01
CA VAL A 400 -22.27 6.21 13.79
C VAL A 400 -21.24 7.02 13.02
N GLN A 401 -21.63 7.70 11.93
CA GLN A 401 -20.73 8.55 11.15
C GLN A 401 -20.15 9.71 11.98
N SER A 402 -20.94 10.28 12.89
CA SER A 402 -20.46 11.29 13.84
C SER A 402 -19.46 10.72 14.83
N LEU A 403 -19.72 9.52 15.37
CA LEU A 403 -18.82 8.85 16.32
C LEU A 403 -17.48 8.47 15.67
N LEU A 404 -17.49 8.04 14.40
CA LEU A 404 -16.27 7.74 13.64
C LEU A 404 -15.41 8.98 13.37
N SER A 405 -16.04 10.15 13.26
CA SER A 405 -15.34 11.41 13.02
C SER A 405 -14.60 11.94 14.25
N GLU A 406 -14.94 11.45 15.46
CA GLU A 406 -14.33 11.87 16.72
C GLU A 406 -13.11 10.99 17.02
N THR A 407 -11.93 11.45 16.58
CA THR A 407 -10.67 10.69 16.68
C THR A 407 -9.87 10.96 17.95
N SER A 408 -10.24 11.99 18.73
CA SER A 408 -9.53 12.39 19.95
C SER A 408 -10.48 13.03 20.96
N PRO A 409 -10.99 12.26 21.95
CA PRO A 409 -10.74 10.83 22.18
C PRO A 409 -11.51 9.94 21.19
N LYS A 410 -10.93 8.80 20.81
CA LYS A 410 -11.63 7.75 20.05
C LYS A 410 -12.72 7.11 20.92
N LEU A 411 -13.97 7.12 20.45
CA LEU A 411 -15.12 6.62 21.23
C LEU A 411 -15.50 5.16 20.96
N LEU A 412 -15.21 4.63 19.76
CA LEU A 412 -15.52 3.25 19.36
C LEU A 412 -14.24 2.47 19.04
N THR A 413 -14.16 1.22 19.47
CA THR A 413 -13.02 0.33 19.17
C THR A 413 -13.34 -0.76 18.16
N ALA A 414 -14.58 -1.24 18.12
CA ALA A 414 -15.05 -2.26 17.20
C ALA A 414 -16.54 -2.07 16.89
N GLY A 415 -16.99 -2.63 15.78
CA GLY A 415 -18.37 -2.56 15.34
C GLY A 415 -18.68 -3.68 14.36
N HIS A 416 -19.92 -4.17 14.40
CA HIS A 416 -20.44 -5.17 13.47
C HIS A 416 -21.94 -4.98 13.29
N ASP A 417 -22.47 -5.34 12.13
CA ASP A 417 -23.91 -5.36 11.91
C ASP A 417 -24.57 -6.65 12.42
N ILE A 418 -25.90 -6.65 12.48
CA ILE A 418 -26.70 -7.83 12.82
C ILE A 418 -27.47 -8.24 11.57
N SER A 419 -27.01 -9.34 10.96
CA SER A 419 -27.54 -9.92 9.73
C SER A 419 -27.85 -11.40 9.92
N ASP A 420 -27.34 -12.30 9.07
CA ASP A 420 -27.64 -13.74 9.14
C ASP A 420 -27.10 -14.38 10.43
N GLY A 421 -27.93 -15.20 11.07
CA GLY A 421 -27.63 -15.81 12.36
C GLY A 421 -27.88 -14.92 13.59
N GLY A 422 -28.12 -13.62 13.37
CA GLY A 422 -28.62 -12.70 14.38
C GLY A 422 -27.57 -12.24 15.41
N LEU A 423 -28.05 -11.62 16.48
CA LEU A 423 -27.22 -10.91 17.47
C LEU A 423 -26.11 -11.78 18.07
N ALA A 424 -26.40 -13.05 18.36
CA ALA A 424 -25.42 -13.95 18.96
C ALA A 424 -24.27 -14.26 17.99
N VAL A 425 -24.57 -14.47 16.72
CA VAL A 425 -23.56 -14.73 15.69
C VAL A 425 -22.67 -13.52 15.49
N ALA A 426 -23.26 -12.32 15.29
CA ALA A 426 -22.49 -11.09 15.17
C ALA A 426 -21.52 -10.90 16.36
N ALA A 427 -21.99 -11.09 17.59
CA ALA A 427 -21.13 -10.96 18.76
C ALA A 427 -20.02 -12.02 18.83
N ILE A 428 -20.35 -13.28 18.51
CA ILE A 428 -19.38 -14.38 18.45
C ILE A 428 -18.33 -14.10 17.38
N GLU A 429 -18.74 -13.66 16.19
CA GLU A 429 -17.85 -13.30 15.08
C GLU A 429 -16.88 -12.19 15.48
N MET A 430 -17.36 -11.16 16.20
CA MET A 430 -16.47 -10.11 16.73
C MET A 430 -15.41 -10.68 17.69
N ALA A 431 -15.76 -11.68 18.50
CA ALA A 431 -14.81 -12.38 19.39
C ALA A 431 -13.86 -13.30 18.61
N LEU A 432 -14.36 -14.00 17.57
CA LEU A 432 -13.56 -14.84 16.71
C LEU A 432 -12.51 -14.03 15.92
N ALA A 433 -12.87 -12.84 15.45
CA ALA A 433 -11.97 -11.92 14.76
C ALA A 433 -10.82 -11.42 15.66
N ALA A 434 -11.00 -11.39 16.99
CA ALA A 434 -9.93 -11.03 17.94
C ALA A 434 -8.79 -12.07 18.01
N GLY A 435 -8.97 -13.26 17.39
CA GLY A 435 -7.93 -14.26 17.21
C GLY A 435 -7.54 -15.03 18.48
N GLY A 436 -8.52 -15.38 19.32
CA GLY A 436 -8.30 -16.17 20.54
C GLY A 436 -7.83 -15.36 21.75
N ARG A 437 -7.61 -14.05 21.60
CA ARG A 437 -7.17 -13.12 22.66
C ARG A 437 -8.29 -12.58 23.54
N CYS A 438 -9.53 -12.88 23.17
CA CYS A 438 -10.72 -12.29 23.76
C CYS A 438 -11.80 -13.35 23.89
N GLY A 439 -12.44 -13.46 25.04
CA GLY A 439 -13.75 -14.09 25.19
C GLY A 439 -14.88 -13.09 25.15
N LEU A 440 -16.07 -13.57 25.48
CA LEU A 440 -17.28 -12.79 25.38
C LEU A 440 -18.25 -13.17 26.49
N GLU A 441 -18.73 -12.16 27.23
CA GLU A 441 -19.92 -12.29 28.05
C GLU A 441 -21.08 -11.53 27.39
N LEU A 442 -22.18 -12.22 27.10
CA LEU A 442 -23.43 -11.62 26.61
C LEU A 442 -24.50 -11.65 27.70
N ARG A 443 -25.26 -10.57 27.77
CA ARG A 443 -26.34 -10.35 28.73
C ARG A 443 -27.65 -10.17 27.98
N VAL A 444 -28.52 -11.14 28.12
CA VAL A 444 -29.90 -11.09 27.62
C VAL A 444 -30.75 -10.31 28.63
N PRO A 445 -31.56 -9.33 28.19
CA PRO A 445 -32.44 -8.58 29.08
C PRO A 445 -33.48 -9.47 29.77
N ASP A 446 -33.73 -9.23 31.05
CA ASP A 446 -34.72 -10.00 31.84
C ASP A 446 -36.16 -9.87 31.30
N SER A 447 -36.46 -8.80 30.57
CA SER A 447 -37.75 -8.58 29.92
C SER A 447 -38.00 -9.49 28.71
N VAL A 448 -36.96 -10.16 28.19
CA VAL A 448 -37.07 -11.03 27.02
C VAL A 448 -37.66 -12.38 27.42
N ALA A 449 -38.82 -12.71 26.87
CA ALA A 449 -39.55 -13.94 27.20
C ALA A 449 -38.80 -15.22 26.78
N CYS A 450 -38.20 -15.26 25.58
CA CYS A 450 -37.34 -16.36 25.14
C CYS A 450 -35.96 -15.83 24.72
N PRO A 451 -34.91 -16.11 25.51
CA PRO A 451 -33.54 -15.72 25.17
C PRO A 451 -33.06 -16.24 23.81
N THR A 452 -33.42 -17.48 23.44
CA THR A 452 -33.05 -18.05 22.13
C THR A 452 -33.59 -17.22 20.98
N ALA A 453 -34.84 -16.75 21.06
CA ALA A 453 -35.44 -15.93 20.01
C ALA A 453 -34.71 -14.58 19.86
N TRP A 454 -34.38 -13.93 20.96
CA TRP A 454 -33.67 -12.64 20.94
C TRP A 454 -32.22 -12.76 20.44
N LEU A 455 -31.53 -13.83 20.83
CA LEU A 455 -30.16 -14.10 20.39
C LEU A 455 -30.07 -14.46 18.89
N MET A 456 -31.08 -15.15 18.38
CA MET A 456 -31.10 -15.70 17.02
C MET A 456 -31.93 -14.88 16.01
N SER A 457 -32.58 -13.80 16.46
CA SER A 457 -33.33 -12.94 15.57
C SER A 457 -32.41 -12.09 14.71
N GLU A 458 -32.70 -12.07 13.42
CA GLU A 458 -31.98 -11.30 12.40
C GLU A 458 -32.66 -9.93 12.22
N GLU A 459 -33.09 -9.34 13.34
CA GLU A 459 -33.55 -7.96 13.35
C GLU A 459 -32.37 -7.05 13.02
N PRO A 460 -32.55 -6.06 12.12
CA PRO A 460 -31.43 -5.23 11.70
C PRO A 460 -30.93 -4.38 12.86
N GLY A 461 -29.61 -4.26 12.98
CA GLY A 461 -29.00 -3.50 14.06
C GLY A 461 -27.47 -3.48 13.99
N TRP A 462 -26.86 -2.85 14.99
CA TRP A 462 -25.41 -2.87 15.19
C TRP A 462 -25.05 -3.35 16.59
N LEU A 463 -23.88 -3.98 16.69
CA LEU A 463 -23.12 -4.16 17.92
C LEU A 463 -21.90 -3.23 17.87
N LEU A 464 -21.86 -2.25 18.77
CA LEU A 464 -20.77 -1.27 18.85
C LEU A 464 -20.00 -1.45 20.15
N GLN A 465 -18.69 -1.63 20.08
CA GLN A 465 -17.83 -1.66 21.26
C GLN A 465 -17.33 -0.25 21.57
N ALA A 466 -17.68 0.26 22.74
CA ALA A 466 -17.16 1.54 23.22
C ALA A 466 -15.69 1.41 23.64
N ALA A 467 -14.91 2.48 23.48
CA ALA A 467 -13.49 2.47 23.85
C ALA A 467 -13.23 2.34 25.36
N SER A 468 -14.15 2.85 26.18
CA SER A 468 -14.14 2.74 27.64
C SER A 468 -15.57 2.82 28.18
N ASN A 469 -15.74 2.68 29.50
CA ASN A 469 -17.04 2.89 30.15
C ASN A 469 -17.52 4.35 30.03
N GLU A 470 -16.59 5.32 30.08
CA GLU A 470 -16.88 6.73 29.91
C GLU A 470 -17.27 7.05 28.47
N ALA A 471 -16.58 6.43 27.49
CA ALA A 471 -16.95 6.52 26.08
C ALA A 471 -18.33 5.90 25.82
N ALA A 472 -18.69 4.81 26.53
CA ALA A 472 -20.01 4.18 26.39
C ALA A 472 -21.15 5.14 26.74
N ASN A 473 -21.01 5.93 27.81
CA ASN A 473 -22.01 6.96 28.16
C ASN A 473 -22.17 7.99 27.04
N GLN A 474 -21.06 8.44 26.45
CA GLN A 474 -21.09 9.41 25.34
C GLN A 474 -21.73 8.82 24.08
N VAL A 475 -21.44 7.55 23.76
CA VAL A 475 -22.07 6.84 22.64
C VAL A 475 -23.58 6.74 22.87
N LEU A 476 -24.01 6.34 24.07
CA LEU A 476 -25.43 6.26 24.43
C LEU A 476 -26.11 7.64 24.33
N ASP A 477 -25.48 8.70 24.83
CA ASP A 477 -26.02 10.06 24.76
C ASP A 477 -26.18 10.56 23.32
N ARG A 478 -25.22 10.25 22.43
CA ARG A 478 -25.31 10.57 20.99
C ARG A 478 -26.45 9.81 20.31
N LEU A 479 -26.58 8.51 20.57
CA LEU A 479 -27.69 7.69 20.06
C LEU A 479 -29.05 8.20 20.57
N ASN A 480 -29.14 8.53 21.86
CA ASN A 480 -30.34 9.11 22.46
C ASN A 480 -30.70 10.45 21.84
N SER A 481 -29.71 11.32 21.62
CA SER A 481 -29.89 12.63 20.98
C SER A 481 -30.33 12.52 19.52
N ALA A 482 -29.96 11.42 18.85
CA ALA A 482 -30.45 11.08 17.52
C ALA A 482 -31.86 10.46 17.52
N GLY A 483 -32.50 10.29 18.68
CA GLY A 483 -33.85 9.73 18.81
C GLY A 483 -33.90 8.20 18.88
N LEU A 484 -32.77 7.53 19.13
CA LEU A 484 -32.68 6.05 19.18
C LEU A 484 -32.80 5.45 20.58
N SER A 485 -33.30 6.18 21.57
CA SER A 485 -33.33 5.72 22.96
C SER A 485 -34.11 4.40 23.18
N THR A 486 -35.14 4.15 22.38
CA THR A 486 -35.92 2.91 22.49
C THR A 486 -35.10 1.72 22.03
N GLY A 487 -34.87 0.80 22.97
CA GLY A 487 -34.29 -0.51 22.72
C GLY A 487 -32.76 -0.58 22.72
N VAL A 488 -32.06 0.55 22.62
CA VAL A 488 -30.59 0.63 22.74
C VAL A 488 -30.17 0.22 24.15
N ARG A 489 -29.22 -0.72 24.26
CA ARG A 489 -28.76 -1.23 25.56
C ARG A 489 -27.36 -1.82 25.51
N ILE A 490 -26.69 -1.85 26.66
CA ILE A 490 -25.46 -2.62 26.84
C ILE A 490 -25.83 -4.11 26.90
N VAL A 491 -25.20 -4.90 26.03
CA VAL A 491 -25.52 -6.34 25.85
C VAL A 491 -24.34 -7.26 26.09
N GLY A 492 -23.13 -6.73 26.27
CA GLY A 492 -21.99 -7.60 26.53
C GLY A 492 -20.71 -6.90 26.90
N LEU A 493 -19.72 -7.71 27.22
CA LEU A 493 -18.37 -7.29 27.55
C LEU A 493 -17.36 -8.28 26.94
N ALA A 494 -16.30 -7.73 26.37
CA ALA A 494 -15.13 -8.49 25.97
C ALA A 494 -14.37 -8.98 27.22
N THR A 495 -13.99 -10.25 27.26
CA THR A 495 -13.26 -10.84 28.41
C THR A 495 -11.88 -11.31 27.98
N VAL A 496 -10.97 -11.52 28.94
CA VAL A 496 -9.63 -12.08 28.66
C VAL A 496 -9.61 -13.61 28.59
N ALA A 497 -10.64 -14.28 29.11
CA ALA A 497 -10.76 -15.73 29.08
C ALA A 497 -11.33 -16.12 27.72
N GLY A 498 -10.71 -17.03 26.95
CA GLY A 498 -11.14 -17.44 25.60
C GLY A 498 -12.45 -18.26 25.53
N GLU A 499 -13.46 -17.86 26.29
CA GLU A 499 -14.72 -18.55 26.50
C GLU A 499 -15.90 -17.62 26.25
N LEU A 500 -17.03 -18.19 25.81
CA LEU A 500 -18.34 -17.55 25.73
C LEU A 500 -19.15 -17.87 26.98
N ARG A 501 -19.74 -16.82 27.56
CA ARG A 501 -20.73 -16.88 28.64
C ARG A 501 -21.97 -16.08 28.24
N ILE A 502 -23.15 -16.66 28.42
CA ILE A 502 -24.43 -15.98 28.17
C ILE A 502 -25.27 -16.04 29.43
N VAL A 503 -25.75 -14.90 29.90
CA VAL A 503 -26.58 -14.77 31.11
C VAL A 503 -27.87 -14.00 30.83
N ALA A 504 -28.92 -14.27 31.60
CA ALA A 504 -30.15 -13.48 31.67
C ALA A 504 -30.42 -13.18 33.15
N GLY A 505 -30.14 -11.96 33.58
CA GLY A 505 -30.09 -11.60 35.00
C GLY A 505 -29.07 -12.49 35.72
N ASP A 506 -29.51 -13.15 36.80
CA ASP A 506 -28.68 -14.10 37.55
C ASP A 506 -28.66 -15.52 36.93
N ARG A 507 -29.51 -15.80 35.93
CA ARG A 507 -29.60 -17.10 35.29
C ARG A 507 -28.52 -17.25 34.23
N VAL A 508 -27.64 -18.24 34.40
CA VAL A 508 -26.66 -18.62 33.40
C VAL A 508 -27.32 -19.48 32.33
N LEU A 509 -27.28 -19.03 31.07
CA LEU A 509 -27.84 -19.73 29.91
C LEU A 509 -26.78 -20.60 29.23
N LEU A 510 -25.55 -20.08 29.10
CA LEU A 510 -24.37 -20.81 28.65
C LEU A 510 -23.18 -20.35 29.48
N ASP A 511 -22.31 -21.27 29.86
CA ASP A 511 -21.09 -20.98 30.62
C ASP A 511 -19.92 -21.75 30.02
N LYS A 512 -18.76 -21.10 29.97
CA LYS A 512 -17.47 -21.70 29.59
C LYS A 512 -17.48 -22.44 28.25
N VAL A 513 -18.22 -21.92 27.26
CA VAL A 513 -18.19 -22.50 25.92
C VAL A 513 -16.90 -22.05 25.25
N SER A 514 -16.04 -23.00 24.86
CA SER A 514 -14.75 -22.70 24.23
C SER A 514 -14.93 -21.94 22.92
N LEU A 515 -14.27 -20.79 22.77
CA LEU A 515 -14.25 -20.09 21.48
C LEU A 515 -13.53 -20.87 20.39
N ALA A 516 -12.61 -21.78 20.74
CA ALA A 516 -11.97 -22.66 19.76
C ALA A 516 -12.97 -23.64 19.14
N ASP A 517 -13.92 -24.15 19.93
CA ASP A 517 -14.97 -25.05 19.45
C ASP A 517 -16.00 -24.31 18.60
N LEU A 518 -16.37 -23.07 18.99
CA LEU A 518 -17.21 -22.20 18.17
C LEU A 518 -16.53 -21.84 16.84
N ARG A 519 -15.23 -21.54 16.87
CA ARG A 519 -14.43 -21.29 15.66
C ARG A 519 -14.43 -22.48 14.73
N GLU A 520 -14.20 -23.68 15.26
CA GLU A 520 -14.21 -24.89 14.45
C GLU A 520 -15.59 -25.12 13.80
N ALA A 521 -16.68 -24.89 14.53
CA ALA A 521 -18.03 -24.96 13.97
C ALA A 521 -18.26 -23.92 12.87
N TRP A 522 -17.74 -22.70 13.04
CA TRP A 522 -17.84 -21.60 12.07
C TRP A 522 -16.94 -21.79 10.84
N GLU A 523 -15.72 -22.33 11.00
CA GLU A 523 -14.79 -22.62 9.89
C GLU A 523 -15.18 -23.90 9.12
N ARG A 524 -16.05 -24.75 9.68
CA ARG A 524 -16.42 -26.06 9.12
C ARG A 524 -16.87 -26.00 7.65
N PRO A 525 -17.79 -25.10 7.22
CA PRO A 525 -18.22 -25.06 5.82
C PRO A 525 -17.04 -24.76 4.88
N SER A 526 -16.22 -23.77 5.23
CA SER A 526 -15.01 -23.43 4.47
C SER A 526 -14.05 -24.61 4.41
N HIS A 527 -13.79 -25.27 5.54
CA HIS A 527 -12.86 -26.41 5.57
C HIS A 527 -13.31 -27.55 4.66
N GLN A 528 -14.61 -27.88 4.65
CA GLN A 528 -15.15 -28.94 3.78
C GLN A 528 -15.02 -28.57 2.29
N LEU A 529 -15.25 -27.30 1.94
CA LEU A 529 -15.09 -26.82 0.56
C LEU A 529 -13.61 -26.78 0.14
N GLU A 530 -12.70 -26.44 1.06
CA GLU A 530 -11.26 -26.43 0.80
C GLU A 530 -10.69 -27.84 0.56
N LEU A 531 -11.19 -28.86 1.27
CA LEU A 531 -10.81 -30.26 1.01
C LEU A 531 -11.10 -30.70 -0.44
N ALA A 532 -12.02 -30.03 -1.14
CA ALA A 532 -12.34 -30.27 -2.55
C ALA A 532 -11.58 -29.36 -3.53
N GLN A 533 -10.92 -28.30 -3.06
CA GLN A 533 -10.34 -27.23 -3.90
C GLN A 533 -8.84 -27.04 -3.72
N CYS A 534 -8.23 -27.57 -2.67
CA CYS A 534 -6.78 -27.52 -2.43
C CYS A 534 -6.25 -28.89 -1.96
N GLN A 535 -4.93 -29.00 -1.79
CA GLN A 535 -4.31 -30.19 -1.22
C GLN A 535 -4.87 -30.48 0.20
N PRO A 536 -5.41 -31.69 0.47
CA PRO A 536 -6.10 -31.99 1.72
C PRO A 536 -5.26 -31.78 2.98
N ASP A 537 -3.95 -32.02 2.91
CA ASP A 537 -3.06 -31.83 4.05
C ASP A 537 -2.85 -30.34 4.39
N CYS A 538 -2.88 -29.45 3.39
CA CYS A 538 -2.87 -28.01 3.62
C CYS A 538 -4.18 -27.56 4.30
N ALA A 539 -5.34 -28.02 3.83
CA ALA A 539 -6.63 -27.71 4.44
C ALA A 539 -6.72 -28.19 5.91
N ARG A 540 -6.20 -29.39 6.21
CA ARG A 540 -6.11 -29.93 7.59
C ARG A 540 -5.13 -29.15 8.45
N SER A 541 -3.98 -28.77 7.89
CA SER A 541 -2.97 -27.94 8.58
C SER A 541 -3.55 -26.58 8.96
N GLU A 542 -4.30 -25.94 8.05
CA GLU A 542 -4.96 -24.67 8.32
C GLU A 542 -6.04 -24.76 9.40
N LEU A 543 -6.89 -25.79 9.38
CA LEU A 543 -7.88 -25.97 10.45
C LEU A 543 -7.21 -26.15 11.82
N ARG A 544 -6.11 -26.92 11.87
CA ARG A 544 -5.32 -27.10 13.09
C ARG A 544 -4.72 -25.77 13.55
N TYR A 545 -4.11 -25.03 12.64
CA TYR A 545 -3.56 -23.69 12.90
C TYR A 545 -4.62 -22.76 13.50
N LEU A 546 -5.83 -22.73 12.92
CA LEU A 546 -6.91 -21.87 13.39
C LEU A 546 -7.44 -22.28 14.78
N ARG A 547 -7.40 -23.57 15.13
CA ARG A 547 -7.81 -24.08 16.44
C ARG A 547 -6.76 -23.79 17.52
N GLU A 548 -5.48 -23.99 17.18
CA GLU A 548 -4.35 -23.86 18.11
C GLU A 548 -3.88 -22.42 18.30
N ALA A 549 -4.23 -21.51 17.38
CA ALA A 549 -3.87 -20.10 17.45
C ALA A 549 -4.50 -19.41 18.68
N GLY A 550 -3.78 -19.46 19.81
CA GLY A 550 -4.07 -18.73 21.04
C GLY A 550 -3.42 -17.33 21.11
N GLY A 551 -2.90 -16.81 20.00
CA GLY A 551 -2.21 -15.52 19.97
C GLY A 551 -1.94 -14.99 18.56
N ALA A 552 -1.86 -13.67 18.44
CA ALA A 552 -1.55 -12.96 17.20
C ALA A 552 -0.08 -13.12 16.80
N ASN A 553 0.19 -13.02 15.49
CA ASN A 553 1.56 -12.81 14.99
C ASN A 553 2.20 -11.62 15.72
N GLN A 554 3.36 -11.83 16.32
CA GLN A 554 4.12 -10.76 16.97
C GLN A 554 4.97 -10.05 15.93
N TYR A 555 4.54 -8.86 15.53
CA TYR A 555 5.33 -7.99 14.66
C TYR A 555 6.35 -7.22 15.49
N VAL A 556 7.62 -7.30 15.09
CA VAL A 556 8.73 -6.62 15.74
C VAL A 556 9.53 -5.91 14.67
N ALA A 557 9.47 -4.58 14.63
CA ALA A 557 10.34 -3.79 13.77
C ALA A 557 11.62 -3.46 14.56
N THR A 558 12.78 -3.83 14.03
CA THR A 558 14.09 -3.47 14.64
C THR A 558 14.56 -2.07 14.24
N ALA A 559 13.89 -1.44 13.27
CA ALA A 559 14.10 -0.03 12.95
C ALA A 559 13.49 0.84 14.05
N THR A 560 14.34 1.59 14.76
CA THR A 560 13.95 2.43 15.90
C THR A 560 13.41 3.81 15.51
N GLU A 561 13.49 4.19 14.23
CA GLU A 561 13.04 5.51 13.75
C GLU A 561 11.72 5.40 12.97
N PRO A 562 10.70 6.20 13.31
CA PRO A 562 9.47 6.27 12.54
C PRO A 562 9.78 6.75 11.12
N CYS A 563 9.38 5.96 10.14
CA CYS A 563 9.54 6.32 8.74
C CYS A 563 8.33 7.16 8.32
N LEU A 564 8.49 8.49 8.21
CA LEU A 564 7.44 9.37 7.72
C LEU A 564 7.44 9.45 6.20
N LEU A 565 6.25 9.45 5.61
CA LEU A 565 6.06 9.80 4.20
C LEU A 565 6.28 11.31 4.01
N PRO A 566 6.97 11.73 2.95
CA PRO A 566 6.97 13.12 2.56
C PRO A 566 5.56 13.58 2.16
N SER A 567 5.19 14.82 2.49
CA SER A 567 3.93 15.41 1.99
C SER A 567 3.95 15.56 0.47
N VAL A 568 2.79 15.67 -0.16
CA VAL A 568 2.67 15.87 -1.62
C VAL A 568 3.50 17.06 -2.09
N ASP A 569 3.43 18.22 -1.41
CA ASP A 569 4.24 19.40 -1.74
C ASP A 569 5.74 19.11 -1.68
N ARG A 570 6.17 18.37 -0.65
CA ARG A 570 7.57 17.97 -0.50
C ARG A 570 7.99 16.98 -1.59
N LEU A 571 7.12 16.05 -1.99
CA LEU A 571 7.40 15.13 -3.11
C LEU A 571 7.55 15.91 -4.42
N LEU A 572 6.69 16.89 -4.69
CA LEU A 572 6.75 17.69 -5.90
C LEU A 572 8.02 18.57 -5.94
N ALA A 573 8.43 19.13 -4.81
CA ALA A 573 9.64 19.94 -4.69
C ALA A 573 10.94 19.13 -4.59
N MET A 574 10.87 17.80 -4.44
CA MET A 574 12.04 16.96 -4.21
C MET A 574 12.92 16.84 -5.46
N GLU A 575 14.19 17.22 -5.34
CA GLU A 575 15.20 16.90 -6.35
C GLU A 575 15.49 15.39 -6.37
N ARG A 576 15.26 14.76 -7.52
CA ARG A 576 15.39 13.31 -7.70
C ARG A 576 16.70 12.98 -8.39
N ARG A 577 17.71 12.63 -7.60
CA ARG A 577 19.07 12.35 -8.09
C ARG A 577 19.23 10.97 -8.73
N PHE A 578 18.42 9.99 -8.32
CA PHE A 578 18.52 8.62 -8.81
C PHE A 578 17.29 8.22 -9.60
N THR A 579 17.50 7.48 -10.69
CA THR A 579 16.44 6.95 -11.54
C THR A 579 16.29 5.44 -11.33
N VAL A 580 15.08 4.94 -11.25
CA VAL A 580 14.75 3.50 -11.27
C VAL A 580 13.79 3.23 -12.42
N ALA A 581 14.07 2.20 -13.20
CA ALA A 581 13.14 1.72 -14.21
C ALA A 581 12.25 0.61 -13.63
N ILE A 582 10.95 0.78 -13.78
CA ILE A 582 9.91 -0.19 -13.42
C ILE A 582 9.64 -1.00 -14.68
N ILE A 583 10.19 -2.20 -14.72
CA ILE A 583 10.12 -3.08 -15.89
C ILE A 583 8.85 -3.92 -15.78
N ARG A 584 7.99 -3.83 -16.79
CA ARG A 584 6.75 -4.61 -16.91
C ARG A 584 6.61 -5.26 -18.29
N GLU A 585 5.68 -6.20 -18.39
CA GLU A 585 5.29 -6.90 -19.61
C GLU A 585 3.76 -7.04 -19.66
N GLU A 586 3.18 -7.38 -20.82
CA GLU A 586 1.75 -7.68 -20.94
C GLU A 586 1.28 -8.70 -19.88
N GLY A 587 0.18 -8.38 -19.19
CA GLY A 587 -0.34 -9.18 -18.06
C GLY A 587 0.28 -8.88 -16.69
N SER A 588 1.34 -8.06 -16.62
CA SER A 588 1.83 -7.52 -15.35
C SER A 588 0.80 -6.57 -14.73
N ASN A 589 0.74 -6.50 -13.39
CA ASN A 589 -0.26 -5.69 -12.69
C ASN A 589 0.19 -5.10 -11.34
N GLY A 590 1.47 -5.22 -10.99
CA GLY A 590 2.07 -4.67 -9.77
C GLY A 590 2.96 -3.44 -9.99
N ASP A 591 2.84 -2.79 -11.14
CA ASP A 591 3.71 -1.69 -11.59
C ASP A 591 3.42 -0.36 -10.89
N ARG A 592 2.15 -0.02 -10.67
CA ARG A 592 1.75 1.27 -10.12
C ARG A 592 2.16 1.44 -8.65
N GLU A 593 1.92 0.43 -7.82
CA GLU A 593 2.32 0.46 -6.43
C GLU A 593 3.84 0.40 -6.25
N MET A 594 4.55 -0.34 -7.12
CA MET A 594 6.02 -0.35 -7.16
C MET A 594 6.57 1.02 -7.51
N ALA A 595 6.01 1.66 -8.55
CA ALA A 595 6.35 3.01 -8.94
C ALA A 595 6.09 4.01 -7.80
N ALA A 596 4.94 3.92 -7.14
CA ALA A 596 4.58 4.78 -6.02
C ALA A 596 5.55 4.66 -4.84
N ALA A 597 5.95 3.43 -4.48
CA ALA A 597 6.88 3.19 -3.38
C ALA A 597 8.27 3.81 -3.65
N PHE A 598 8.83 3.62 -4.85
CA PHE A 598 10.11 4.26 -5.23
C PHE A 598 9.98 5.78 -5.37
N TYR A 599 8.86 6.27 -5.91
CA TYR A 599 8.61 7.70 -6.04
C TYR A 599 8.52 8.38 -4.66
N ALA A 600 7.79 7.77 -3.72
CA ALA A 600 7.69 8.22 -2.33
C ALA A 600 9.06 8.28 -1.64
N ALA A 601 9.95 7.35 -2.00
CA ALA A 601 11.31 7.27 -1.48
C ALA A 601 12.28 8.29 -2.11
N GLY A 602 11.87 9.04 -3.12
CA GLY A 602 12.67 10.10 -3.75
C GLY A 602 13.40 9.71 -5.02
N PHE A 603 13.02 8.60 -5.66
CA PHE A 603 13.52 8.25 -6.99
C PHE A 603 12.72 8.96 -8.10
N ARG A 604 13.40 9.21 -9.22
CA ARG A 604 12.74 9.37 -10.51
C ARG A 604 12.38 7.97 -11.02
N VAL A 605 11.14 7.79 -11.44
CA VAL A 605 10.62 6.49 -11.85
C VAL A 605 10.34 6.52 -13.35
N LEU A 606 10.79 5.50 -14.07
CA LEU A 606 10.49 5.30 -15.49
C LEU A 606 9.58 4.08 -15.64
N ASP A 607 8.44 4.23 -16.32
CA ASP A 607 7.62 3.11 -16.80
C ASP A 607 8.27 2.55 -18.06
N VAL A 608 8.68 1.28 -18.02
CA VAL A 608 9.40 0.63 -19.12
C VAL A 608 8.79 -0.73 -19.40
N THR A 609 8.19 -0.88 -20.57
CA THR A 609 7.83 -2.19 -21.10
C THR A 609 9.06 -2.89 -21.67
N THR A 610 9.05 -4.21 -21.76
CA THR A 610 10.06 -4.95 -22.54
C THR A 610 10.12 -4.50 -24.00
N GLY A 611 9.00 -4.06 -24.57
CA GLY A 611 8.92 -3.49 -25.91
C GLY A 611 9.70 -2.17 -26.03
N ASP A 612 9.65 -1.32 -25.01
CA ASP A 612 10.42 -0.06 -24.97
C ASP A 612 11.95 -0.32 -25.01
N LEU A 613 12.41 -1.47 -24.48
CA LEU A 613 13.81 -1.90 -24.53
C LEU A 613 14.19 -2.60 -25.86
N ALA A 614 13.20 -3.14 -26.58
CA ALA A 614 13.41 -4.00 -27.73
C ALA A 614 14.00 -3.26 -28.93
N ALA A 615 13.72 -1.96 -29.10
CA ALA A 615 14.24 -1.15 -30.21
C ALA A 615 14.06 -1.81 -31.58
N ASP A 616 12.81 -1.97 -32.03
CA ASP A 616 12.53 -2.43 -33.40
C ASP A 616 11.37 -1.62 -34.04
N GLY A 617 11.73 -0.83 -35.07
CA GLY A 617 10.86 -0.53 -36.22
C GLY A 617 9.86 0.63 -36.14
N ASP A 618 10.36 1.88 -36.22
CA ASP A 618 9.79 3.02 -37.00
C ASP A 618 10.54 4.35 -36.71
N GLY A 619 11.86 4.28 -36.49
CA GLY A 619 12.68 5.48 -36.27
C GLY A 619 12.63 6.07 -34.85
N GLU A 620 12.10 5.33 -33.87
CA GLU A 620 12.20 5.68 -32.45
C GLU A 620 13.41 5.01 -31.79
N ASP A 621 14.19 5.78 -31.02
CA ASP A 621 15.31 5.27 -30.21
C ASP A 621 14.76 4.47 -29.02
N GLY A 622 15.20 3.22 -28.84
CA GLY A 622 14.82 2.40 -27.69
C GLY A 622 15.26 3.02 -26.34
N VAL A 623 14.56 2.66 -25.26
CA VAL A 623 14.86 3.19 -23.93
C VAL A 623 16.15 2.57 -23.39
N SER A 624 17.16 3.42 -23.11
CA SER A 624 18.40 2.97 -22.47
C SER A 624 18.31 2.96 -20.94
N LEU A 625 18.88 1.94 -20.33
CA LEU A 625 19.00 1.79 -18.88
C LEU A 625 20.31 2.37 -18.31
N ALA A 626 21.13 3.02 -19.15
CA ALA A 626 22.45 3.54 -18.76
C ALA A 626 22.42 4.50 -17.56
N ASP A 627 21.38 5.35 -17.47
CA ASP A 627 21.20 6.34 -16.41
C ASP A 627 20.36 5.85 -15.21
N CYS A 628 19.77 4.66 -15.32
CA CYS A 628 18.99 4.06 -14.25
C CYS A 628 19.93 3.51 -13.19
N ARG A 629 19.80 3.91 -11.92
CA ARG A 629 20.54 3.37 -10.77
C ARG A 629 20.13 1.93 -10.45
N GLY A 630 18.89 1.55 -10.74
CA GLY A 630 18.42 0.18 -10.57
C GLY A 630 17.18 -0.10 -11.41
N VAL A 631 16.76 -1.36 -11.40
CA VAL A 631 15.53 -1.84 -12.05
C VAL A 631 14.65 -2.57 -11.03
N ALA A 632 13.34 -2.46 -11.18
CA ALA A 632 12.38 -3.27 -10.46
C ALA A 632 11.51 -4.05 -11.46
N PHE A 633 11.55 -5.37 -11.42
CA PHE A 633 10.65 -6.24 -12.16
C PHE A 633 9.40 -6.48 -11.31
N VAL A 634 8.26 -6.09 -11.86
CA VAL A 634 6.98 -6.02 -11.14
C VAL A 634 6.31 -7.38 -10.99
N GLY A 635 5.32 -7.45 -10.10
CA GLY A 635 4.43 -8.61 -9.99
C GLY A 635 3.31 -8.63 -11.05
N GLY A 636 2.61 -9.75 -11.13
CA GLY A 636 1.45 -9.95 -12.01
C GLY A 636 1.44 -11.33 -12.63
N PHE A 637 0.81 -11.42 -13.80
CA PHE A 637 0.64 -12.66 -14.56
C PHE A 637 1.09 -12.40 -15.99
N SER A 638 2.40 -12.17 -16.20
CA SER A 638 2.90 -11.89 -17.55
C SER A 638 2.50 -13.01 -18.51
N TYR A 639 1.91 -12.66 -19.67
CA TYR A 639 1.30 -13.62 -20.60
C TYR A 639 0.24 -14.54 -19.97
N ALA A 640 -0.48 -14.07 -18.94
CA ALA A 640 -1.40 -14.87 -18.12
C ALA A 640 -0.75 -16.14 -17.52
N ASP A 641 0.58 -16.12 -17.34
CA ASP A 641 1.41 -17.26 -16.95
C ASP A 641 1.23 -18.51 -17.85
N VAL A 642 0.77 -18.32 -19.09
CA VAL A 642 0.66 -19.39 -20.09
C VAL A 642 2.05 -19.94 -20.40
N LEU A 643 2.14 -21.27 -20.53
CA LEU A 643 3.38 -22.07 -20.58
C LEU A 643 4.15 -22.15 -19.24
N GLY A 644 3.72 -21.43 -18.20
CA GLY A 644 4.28 -21.38 -16.84
C GLY A 644 4.75 -19.97 -16.46
N SER A 645 4.73 -19.64 -15.17
CA SER A 645 4.85 -18.23 -14.75
C SER A 645 6.14 -17.56 -15.20
N ALA A 646 6.04 -16.34 -15.71
CA ALA A 646 7.13 -15.53 -16.26
C ALA A 646 7.96 -16.18 -17.39
N LYS A 647 7.53 -17.31 -18.00
CA LYS A 647 8.31 -17.94 -19.08
C LYS A 647 8.31 -17.11 -20.36
N GLY A 648 7.16 -16.56 -20.76
CA GLY A 648 7.07 -15.66 -21.91
C GLY A 648 7.94 -14.42 -21.73
N TRP A 649 7.88 -13.82 -20.53
CA TRP A 649 8.70 -12.67 -20.17
C TRP A 649 10.21 -13.00 -20.19
N ALA A 650 10.62 -14.14 -19.62
CA ALA A 650 12.00 -14.59 -19.66
C ALA A 650 12.50 -14.82 -21.10
N ALA A 651 11.66 -15.39 -21.98
CA ALA A 651 11.98 -15.59 -23.39
C ALA A 651 12.25 -14.26 -24.10
N GLN A 652 11.44 -13.22 -23.85
CA GLN A 652 11.69 -11.88 -24.40
C GLN A 652 13.03 -11.30 -23.92
N VAL A 653 13.34 -11.45 -22.63
CA VAL A 653 14.62 -10.97 -22.07
C VAL A 653 15.82 -11.74 -22.62
N GLN A 654 15.71 -13.06 -22.80
CA GLN A 654 16.83 -13.91 -23.20
C GLN A 654 17.08 -13.91 -24.72
N PHE A 655 16.02 -13.88 -25.52
CA PHE A 655 16.13 -14.07 -26.98
C PHE A 655 16.12 -12.75 -27.75
N HIS A 656 15.63 -11.65 -27.19
CA HIS A 656 15.68 -10.35 -27.85
C HIS A 656 17.05 -9.67 -27.62
N PRO A 657 17.87 -9.42 -28.67
CA PRO A 657 19.26 -8.99 -28.49
C PRO A 657 19.41 -7.64 -27.78
N SER A 658 18.54 -6.67 -28.07
CA SER A 658 18.55 -5.34 -27.41
C SER A 658 18.18 -5.43 -25.93
N VAL A 659 17.05 -6.08 -25.63
CA VAL A 659 16.55 -6.26 -24.25
C VAL A 659 17.59 -6.97 -23.38
N HIS A 660 18.15 -8.07 -23.89
CA HIS A 660 19.22 -8.80 -23.22
C HIS A 660 20.40 -7.89 -22.90
N ARG A 661 20.88 -7.11 -23.89
CA ARG A 661 22.04 -6.23 -23.75
C ARG A 661 21.83 -5.15 -22.69
N GLU A 662 20.70 -4.45 -22.71
CA GLU A 662 20.41 -3.37 -21.76
C GLU A 662 20.34 -3.89 -20.30
N LEU A 663 19.64 -5.01 -20.08
CA LEU A 663 19.49 -5.60 -18.76
C LEU A 663 20.80 -6.21 -18.24
N ASP A 664 21.56 -6.88 -19.10
CA ASP A 664 22.87 -7.46 -18.76
C ASP A 664 23.91 -6.36 -18.44
N ALA A 665 23.93 -5.27 -19.21
CA ALA A 665 24.78 -4.11 -18.92
C ALA A 665 24.47 -3.50 -17.55
N LEU A 666 23.18 -3.38 -17.19
CA LEU A 666 22.77 -2.91 -15.87
C LEU A 666 23.17 -3.90 -14.77
N ARG A 667 22.98 -5.22 -14.98
CA ARG A 667 23.32 -6.28 -14.00
C ARG A 667 24.81 -6.26 -13.63
N ARG A 668 25.70 -6.12 -14.62
CA ARG A 668 27.16 -6.09 -14.41
C ARG A 668 27.68 -4.82 -13.73
N ARG A 669 26.95 -3.70 -13.82
CA ARG A 669 27.43 -2.42 -13.26
C ARG A 669 27.53 -2.51 -11.73
N GLY A 670 28.73 -2.37 -11.16
CA GLY A 670 28.97 -2.58 -9.73
C GLY A 670 28.22 -1.66 -8.77
N ASN A 671 27.64 -0.58 -9.31
CA ASN A 671 26.86 0.39 -8.56
C ASN A 671 25.35 0.31 -8.86
N SER A 672 24.87 -0.74 -9.52
CA SER A 672 23.43 -0.96 -9.75
C SER A 672 22.79 -1.86 -8.69
N PHE A 673 21.46 -1.86 -8.63
CA PHE A 673 20.67 -2.86 -7.92
C PHE A 673 19.51 -3.37 -8.80
N SER A 674 18.98 -4.54 -8.47
CA SER A 674 17.68 -4.96 -9.01
C SER A 674 16.79 -5.58 -7.94
N LEU A 675 15.48 -5.38 -8.11
CA LEU A 675 14.43 -5.97 -7.30
C LEU A 675 13.48 -6.75 -8.20
N GLY A 676 13.20 -8.01 -7.90
CA GLY A 676 12.14 -8.79 -8.55
C GLY A 676 11.10 -9.20 -7.52
N VAL A 677 9.85 -8.80 -7.73
CA VAL A 677 8.74 -9.14 -6.84
C VAL A 677 7.75 -10.06 -7.54
N CYS A 678 7.38 -11.16 -6.88
CA CYS A 678 6.42 -12.16 -7.39
C CYS A 678 6.75 -12.64 -8.83
N ASN A 679 6.07 -12.15 -9.87
CA ASN A 679 6.37 -12.50 -11.26
C ASN A 679 7.76 -12.02 -11.69
N GLY A 680 8.21 -10.87 -11.19
CA GLY A 680 9.59 -10.42 -11.32
C GLY A 680 10.61 -11.30 -10.58
N CYS A 681 10.22 -11.93 -9.46
CA CYS A 681 11.06 -12.92 -8.78
C CYS A 681 11.21 -14.19 -9.63
N GLN A 682 10.09 -14.68 -10.18
CA GLN A 682 10.07 -15.82 -11.10
C GLN A 682 10.91 -15.52 -12.36
N LEU A 683 10.80 -14.32 -12.92
CA LEU A 683 11.63 -13.86 -14.04
C LEU A 683 13.12 -13.95 -13.68
N MET A 684 13.54 -13.31 -12.58
CA MET A 684 14.94 -13.27 -12.14
C MET A 684 15.54 -14.67 -11.94
N ALA A 685 14.74 -15.61 -11.41
CA ALA A 685 15.13 -17.01 -11.30
C ALA A 685 15.34 -17.65 -12.68
N ARG A 686 14.41 -17.46 -13.63
CA ARG A 686 14.48 -18.05 -14.98
C ARG A 686 15.62 -17.52 -15.83
N ILE A 687 15.96 -16.25 -15.68
CA ILE A 687 17.08 -15.63 -16.42
C ILE A 687 18.44 -15.83 -15.73
N GLY A 688 18.49 -16.64 -14.65
CA GLY A 688 19.72 -17.01 -13.97
C GLY A 688 20.35 -15.89 -13.13
N TRP A 689 19.64 -14.80 -12.85
CA TRP A 689 20.21 -13.64 -12.14
C TRP A 689 20.49 -13.92 -10.66
N LEU A 690 19.88 -14.97 -10.12
CA LEU A 690 20.06 -15.42 -8.76
C LEU A 690 21.24 -16.37 -8.62
N ASP A 691 21.69 -17.00 -9.70
CA ASP A 691 22.77 -17.99 -9.67
C ASP A 691 24.15 -17.30 -9.71
N GLY A 692 25.22 -18.08 -9.53
CA GLY A 692 26.60 -17.57 -9.69
C GLY A 692 26.94 -17.28 -11.15
N ASP A 693 27.81 -16.31 -11.39
CA ASP A 693 28.29 -16.02 -12.76
C ASP A 693 28.95 -17.27 -13.33
N SER A 694 28.42 -17.77 -14.45
CA SER A 694 28.88 -18.99 -15.14
C SER A 694 30.21 -18.79 -15.91
N ASP A 695 30.81 -17.60 -15.86
CA ASP A 695 32.05 -17.25 -16.56
C ASP A 695 33.32 -17.82 -15.91
N SER A 696 33.25 -18.30 -14.66
CA SER A 696 34.31 -19.14 -14.10
C SER A 696 34.05 -20.59 -14.51
N GLY A 697 34.87 -21.14 -15.41
CA GLY A 697 34.82 -22.53 -15.88
C GLY A 697 35.01 -23.64 -14.82
N SER A 698 34.66 -23.38 -13.56
CA SER A 698 34.41 -24.39 -12.54
C SER A 698 32.99 -24.92 -12.68
N SER A 699 32.87 -26.21 -12.95
CA SER A 699 31.63 -26.99 -12.93
C SER A 699 31.09 -27.15 -11.50
N ASP A 700 30.84 -26.07 -10.78
CA ASP A 700 30.31 -26.14 -9.43
C ASP A 700 28.81 -26.44 -9.50
N SER A 701 28.45 -27.62 -9.01
CA SER A 701 27.23 -28.38 -9.25
C SER A 701 26.01 -27.87 -8.48
N SER A 702 25.79 -26.56 -8.35
CA SER A 702 24.56 -26.05 -7.73
C SER A 702 23.46 -25.93 -8.78
N ALA A 703 22.39 -26.74 -8.64
CA ALA A 703 21.19 -26.59 -9.48
C ALA A 703 20.64 -25.15 -9.38
N PRO A 704 20.13 -24.58 -10.49
CA PRO A 704 19.63 -23.21 -10.52
C PRO A 704 18.46 -23.01 -9.56
N VAL A 705 18.31 -21.79 -9.05
CA VAL A 705 17.12 -21.43 -8.28
C VAL A 705 15.90 -21.41 -9.20
N THR A 706 14.88 -22.20 -8.90
CA THR A 706 13.61 -22.19 -9.64
C THR A 706 12.40 -21.99 -8.73
N LEU A 707 11.26 -21.64 -9.32
CA LEU A 707 9.97 -21.52 -8.66
C LEU A 707 9.02 -22.57 -9.23
N GLU A 708 8.30 -23.24 -8.34
CA GLU A 708 7.35 -24.31 -8.61
C GLU A 708 5.94 -23.93 -8.15
N PRO A 709 4.89 -24.65 -8.60
CA PRO A 709 3.55 -24.53 -8.04
C PRO A 709 3.55 -24.65 -6.51
N ASN A 710 2.69 -23.86 -5.86
CA ASN A 710 2.51 -23.91 -4.41
C ASN A 710 2.17 -25.33 -3.95
N LEU A 711 2.62 -25.72 -2.76
CA LEU A 711 2.28 -27.02 -2.16
C LEU A 711 0.76 -27.20 -2.02
N SER A 712 -0.02 -26.14 -1.84
CA SER A 712 -1.48 -26.21 -1.75
C SER A 712 -2.17 -26.59 -3.08
N GLY A 713 -1.46 -26.51 -4.21
CA GLY A 713 -2.01 -26.72 -5.55
C GLY A 713 -2.93 -25.60 -6.03
N ARG A 714 -2.89 -24.43 -5.38
CA ARG A 714 -3.78 -23.30 -5.64
C ARG A 714 -3.05 -21.96 -5.50
N PHE A 715 -3.60 -20.92 -6.11
CA PHE A 715 -3.28 -19.54 -5.77
C PHE A 715 -3.54 -19.24 -4.29
N GLU A 716 -2.61 -18.53 -3.67
CA GLU A 716 -2.69 -18.12 -2.26
C GLU A 716 -2.51 -16.60 -2.19
N SER A 717 -3.52 -15.90 -1.69
CA SER A 717 -3.44 -14.51 -1.27
C SER A 717 -3.53 -14.43 0.26
N ARG A 718 -2.41 -14.14 0.90
CA ARG A 718 -2.20 -14.22 2.35
C ARG A 718 -1.38 -13.02 2.83
N TYR A 719 -1.36 -12.81 4.13
CA TYR A 719 -0.48 -11.85 4.79
C TYR A 719 0.41 -12.55 5.82
N PRO A 720 1.33 -13.42 5.35
CA PRO A 720 2.22 -14.16 6.24
C PRO A 720 3.18 -13.22 6.98
N THR A 721 3.73 -13.73 8.09
CA THR A 721 4.84 -13.07 8.78
C THR A 721 6.15 -13.56 8.20
N VAL A 722 7.06 -12.62 7.93
CA VAL A 722 8.43 -12.91 7.51
C VAL A 722 9.42 -12.36 8.51
N ARG A 723 10.57 -13.03 8.63
CA ARG A 723 11.72 -12.53 9.38
C ARG A 723 12.83 -12.13 8.41
N VAL A 724 13.38 -10.93 8.62
CA VAL A 724 14.55 -10.43 7.90
C VAL A 724 15.80 -11.01 8.55
N LEU A 725 16.54 -11.82 7.81
CA LEU A 725 17.82 -12.37 8.26
C LEU A 725 18.95 -11.35 8.09
N PRO A 726 20.09 -11.51 8.79
CA PRO A 726 21.30 -10.75 8.48
C PRO A 726 21.65 -10.87 6.99
N THR A 727 21.80 -9.74 6.30
CA THR A 727 22.02 -9.72 4.85
C THR A 727 22.91 -8.57 4.41
N SER A 728 23.69 -8.80 3.35
CA SER A 728 24.45 -7.78 2.63
C SER A 728 23.61 -7.04 1.58
N CYS A 729 22.35 -7.45 1.38
CA CYS A 729 21.46 -6.81 0.42
C CYS A 729 21.24 -5.35 0.79
N PRO A 730 21.57 -4.39 -0.11
CA PRO A 730 21.39 -2.98 0.20
C PRO A 730 19.92 -2.65 0.49
N LEU A 731 18.98 -3.25 -0.25
CA LEU A 731 17.54 -3.05 -0.11
C LEU A 731 16.99 -3.39 1.28
N LEU A 732 17.65 -4.23 2.07
CA LEU A 732 17.17 -4.64 3.39
C LEU A 732 18.09 -4.16 4.52
N ARG A 733 18.95 -3.18 4.23
CA ARG A 733 19.92 -2.66 5.19
C ARG A 733 19.24 -2.08 6.43
N GLY A 734 19.67 -2.56 7.60
CA GLY A 734 19.13 -2.10 8.89
C GLY A 734 17.70 -2.56 9.17
N MET A 735 17.24 -3.62 8.51
CA MET A 735 15.98 -4.31 8.80
C MET A 735 16.20 -5.69 9.43
N SER A 736 17.44 -6.14 9.58
CA SER A 736 17.77 -7.45 10.17
C SER A 736 17.10 -7.67 11.53
N ASP A 737 16.64 -8.89 11.74
CA ASP A 737 15.84 -9.37 12.88
C ASP A 737 14.43 -8.77 12.99
N SER A 738 14.00 -7.93 12.03
CA SER A 738 12.60 -7.52 11.96
C SER A 738 11.70 -8.72 11.61
N ARG A 739 10.56 -8.82 12.31
CA ARG A 739 9.45 -9.75 12.06
C ARG A 739 8.26 -8.91 11.58
N LEU A 740 7.96 -8.98 10.29
CA LEU A 740 6.99 -8.09 9.63
C LEU A 740 5.96 -8.91 8.86
N GLY A 741 4.71 -8.47 8.85
CA GLY A 741 3.71 -8.98 7.92
C GLY A 741 3.91 -8.37 6.53
N VAL A 742 3.62 -9.13 5.48
CA VAL A 742 3.73 -8.69 4.09
C VAL A 742 2.73 -9.42 3.21
N TRP A 743 2.13 -8.75 2.23
CA TRP A 743 1.22 -9.42 1.29
C TRP A 743 1.97 -10.46 0.45
N SER A 744 1.34 -11.60 0.22
CA SER A 744 1.82 -12.66 -0.65
C SER A 744 0.65 -13.16 -1.50
N ALA A 745 0.79 -13.13 -2.82
CA ALA A 745 -0.30 -13.34 -3.78
C ALA A 745 0.23 -14.08 -5.03
N HIS A 746 0.31 -15.42 -4.98
CA HIS A 746 0.89 -16.20 -6.07
C HIS A 746 0.37 -17.64 -6.13
N GLY A 747 0.38 -18.26 -7.32
CA GLY A 747 0.12 -19.69 -7.53
C GLY A 747 1.38 -20.56 -7.69
N GLU A 748 2.49 -19.96 -8.11
CA GLU A 748 3.78 -20.62 -8.37
C GLU A 748 4.92 -19.93 -7.60
N GLY A 749 4.84 -19.89 -6.27
CA GLY A 749 5.80 -19.19 -5.43
C GLY A 749 6.75 -20.08 -4.63
N ARG A 750 6.73 -21.39 -4.85
CA ARG A 750 7.53 -22.32 -4.05
C ARG A 750 8.96 -22.37 -4.56
N PHE A 751 9.94 -21.96 -3.75
CA PHE A 751 11.35 -22.10 -4.08
C PHE A 751 11.75 -23.58 -4.18
N SER A 752 12.38 -23.93 -5.30
CA SER A 752 13.03 -25.21 -5.52
C SER A 752 14.52 -24.96 -5.75
N VAL A 753 15.34 -25.53 -4.87
CA VAL A 753 16.79 -25.29 -4.80
C VAL A 753 17.48 -26.60 -4.45
N ALA A 754 18.74 -26.77 -4.91
CA ALA A 754 19.53 -27.97 -4.58
C ALA A 754 19.74 -28.14 -3.06
N SER A 755 20.04 -27.04 -2.35
CA SER A 755 20.25 -27.03 -0.90
C SER A 755 19.91 -25.65 -0.32
N ALA A 756 18.79 -25.58 0.40
CA ALA A 756 18.40 -24.38 1.14
C ALA A 756 19.42 -24.03 2.24
N ASP A 757 19.98 -25.06 2.91
CA ASP A 757 21.00 -24.88 3.94
C ASP A 757 22.27 -24.23 3.39
N SER A 758 22.68 -24.57 2.15
CA SER A 758 23.83 -23.95 1.50
C SER A 758 23.58 -22.47 1.18
N LEU A 759 22.38 -22.10 0.74
CA LEU A 759 22.02 -20.70 0.50
C LEU A 759 21.98 -19.88 1.79
N LEU A 760 21.45 -20.46 2.88
CA LEU A 760 21.44 -19.86 4.21
C LEU A 760 22.87 -19.65 4.73
N ALA A 761 23.72 -20.67 4.65
CA ALA A 761 25.12 -20.59 5.07
C ALA A 761 25.92 -19.55 4.26
N ALA A 762 25.59 -19.38 2.98
CA ALA A 762 26.17 -18.35 2.11
C ALA A 762 25.61 -16.94 2.35
N GLY A 763 24.66 -16.75 3.28
CA GLY A 763 24.02 -15.45 3.53
C GLY A 763 23.16 -14.93 2.37
N ARG A 764 22.70 -15.84 1.49
CA ARG A 764 21.95 -15.50 0.27
C ARG A 764 20.43 -15.51 0.45
N VAL A 765 19.94 -15.85 1.63
CA VAL A 765 18.50 -15.85 1.97
C VAL A 765 18.22 -14.70 2.94
N PRO A 766 17.72 -13.55 2.47
CA PRO A 766 17.45 -12.41 3.34
C PRO A 766 16.09 -12.46 4.04
N LEU A 767 15.13 -13.26 3.54
CA LEU A 767 13.78 -13.34 4.10
C LEU A 767 13.31 -14.79 4.20
N VAL A 768 12.70 -15.13 5.34
CA VAL A 768 12.03 -16.41 5.57
C VAL A 768 10.63 -16.21 6.16
N TYR A 769 9.66 -17.03 5.75
CA TYR A 769 8.38 -17.19 6.41
C TYR A 769 8.57 -17.78 7.80
N VAL A 770 7.83 -17.24 8.77
CA VAL A 770 7.91 -17.67 10.17
C VAL A 770 6.54 -18.03 10.74
N ASP A 771 6.56 -18.89 11.75
CA ASP A 771 5.39 -19.24 12.54
C ASP A 771 5.08 -18.17 13.62
N GLN A 772 4.12 -18.47 14.49
CA GLN A 772 3.70 -17.56 15.59
C GLN A 772 4.80 -17.35 16.64
N ALA A 773 5.75 -18.27 16.80
CA ALA A 773 6.92 -18.08 17.65
C ALA A 773 8.00 -17.20 16.98
N GLY A 774 7.82 -16.94 15.68
CA GLY A 774 8.75 -16.20 14.83
C GLY A 774 9.96 -17.03 14.39
N GLU A 775 9.80 -18.35 14.40
CA GLU A 775 10.79 -19.31 13.90
C GLU A 775 10.48 -19.69 12.44
N ALA A 776 11.52 -19.94 11.66
CA ALA A 776 11.36 -20.28 10.25
C ALA A 776 10.53 -21.57 10.09
N THR A 777 9.54 -21.55 9.19
CA THR A 777 8.56 -22.64 9.10
C THR A 777 8.27 -23.09 7.67
N GLU A 778 7.95 -24.38 7.55
CA GLU A 778 7.41 -24.99 6.32
C GLU A 778 5.90 -25.28 6.45
N SER A 779 5.31 -25.00 7.62
CA SER A 779 3.91 -25.31 7.91
C SER A 779 2.96 -24.32 7.25
N TYR A 780 1.97 -24.87 6.54
CA TYR A 780 0.85 -24.11 5.99
C TYR A 780 -0.15 -23.70 7.09
N PRO A 781 -0.71 -22.47 7.10
CA PRO A 781 -0.56 -21.42 6.08
C PRO A 781 0.51 -20.35 6.41
N CYS A 782 1.27 -20.50 7.50
CA CYS A 782 2.33 -19.54 7.87
C CYS A 782 3.39 -19.41 6.76
N ASN A 783 3.73 -20.54 6.13
CA ASN A 783 4.39 -20.61 4.84
C ASN A 783 3.33 -20.93 3.76
N PRO A 784 2.93 -19.96 2.93
CA PRO A 784 1.79 -20.13 2.02
C PRO A 784 2.11 -21.04 0.82
N ASN A 785 3.38 -21.25 0.46
CA ASN A 785 3.75 -22.01 -0.73
C ASN A 785 4.49 -23.33 -0.45
N GLY A 786 4.91 -23.58 0.78
CA GLY A 786 5.68 -24.77 1.14
C GLY A 786 7.15 -24.72 0.68
N SER A 787 7.74 -23.52 0.60
CA SER A 787 9.16 -23.37 0.32
C SER A 787 10.01 -23.97 1.45
N PRO A 788 11.09 -24.71 1.13
CA PRO A 788 11.94 -25.34 2.13
C PRO A 788 12.56 -24.28 3.05
N LYS A 789 12.73 -24.61 4.34
CA LYS A 789 13.25 -23.73 5.40
C LYS A 789 12.54 -22.36 5.51
N GLY A 790 11.33 -22.26 4.96
CA GLY A 790 10.59 -21.01 4.92
C GLY A 790 11.11 -19.99 3.90
N LEU A 791 11.92 -20.35 2.89
CA LEU A 791 12.45 -19.39 1.92
C LEU A 791 11.36 -18.48 1.34
N ALA A 792 11.52 -17.16 1.48
CA ALA A 792 10.62 -16.15 0.93
C ALA A 792 11.31 -15.20 -0.06
N ALA A 793 12.64 -15.08 0.03
CA ALA A 793 13.47 -14.32 -0.89
C ALA A 793 14.87 -14.92 -1.04
N VAL A 794 15.52 -14.66 -2.17
CA VAL A 794 16.89 -15.04 -2.47
C VAL A 794 17.64 -13.88 -3.11
N CYS A 795 18.90 -13.71 -2.73
CA CYS A 795 19.84 -12.76 -3.34
C CYS A 795 20.82 -13.46 -4.27
N SER A 796 21.23 -12.73 -5.32
CA SER A 796 22.44 -13.04 -6.07
C SER A 796 23.67 -13.13 -5.15
N PRO A 797 24.75 -13.82 -5.55
CA PRO A 797 25.96 -13.94 -4.72
C PRO A 797 26.60 -12.59 -4.33
N CYS A 798 26.47 -11.56 -5.17
CA CYS A 798 26.98 -10.22 -4.87
C CYS A 798 26.05 -9.36 -3.99
N GLY A 799 24.85 -9.87 -3.63
CA GLY A 799 23.87 -9.20 -2.76
C GLY A 799 23.06 -8.07 -3.39
N ARG A 800 23.43 -7.55 -4.57
CA ARG A 800 22.78 -6.37 -5.21
C ARG A 800 21.45 -6.65 -5.90
N HIS A 801 21.17 -7.92 -6.17
CA HIS A 801 19.98 -8.35 -6.91
C HIS A 801 19.14 -9.25 -6.01
N LEU A 802 17.97 -8.76 -5.64
CA LEU A 802 17.04 -9.37 -4.70
C LEU A 802 15.79 -9.85 -5.46
N ALA A 803 15.46 -11.13 -5.33
CA ALA A 803 14.19 -11.67 -5.79
C ALA A 803 13.38 -12.17 -4.59
N MET A 804 12.12 -11.76 -4.50
CA MET A 804 11.23 -12.14 -3.41
C MET A 804 9.80 -12.39 -3.89
N MET A 805 9.14 -13.38 -3.30
CA MET A 805 7.74 -13.69 -3.62
C MET A 805 6.73 -12.73 -2.97
N PRO A 806 6.91 -12.29 -1.71
CA PRO A 806 6.01 -11.31 -1.10
C PRO A 806 6.11 -9.91 -1.73
N HIS A 807 5.07 -9.10 -1.56
CA HIS A 807 4.87 -7.77 -2.14
C HIS A 807 5.06 -6.63 -1.11
N PRO A 808 6.30 -6.18 -0.83
CA PRO A 808 6.55 -5.06 0.08
C PRO A 808 6.00 -3.73 -0.45
N GLU A 809 5.86 -3.57 -1.76
CA GLU A 809 5.28 -2.42 -2.44
C GLU A 809 3.76 -2.31 -2.27
N ARG A 810 3.10 -3.40 -1.85
CA ARG A 810 1.70 -3.40 -1.43
C ARG A 810 1.55 -3.21 0.09
N SER A 811 2.65 -2.99 0.81
CA SER A 811 2.69 -2.88 2.27
C SER A 811 3.62 -1.78 2.76
N PHE A 812 3.92 -0.76 1.95
CA PHE A 812 4.82 0.33 2.36
C PHE A 812 4.11 1.43 3.17
N LEU A 813 2.77 1.44 3.18
CA LEU A 813 1.93 2.35 3.96
C LEU A 813 1.26 1.60 5.11
N THR A 814 1.06 2.24 6.26
CA THR A 814 0.45 1.55 7.42
C THR A 814 -0.99 1.11 7.16
N TRP A 815 -1.79 1.90 6.44
CA TRP A 815 -3.17 1.56 6.11
C TRP A 815 -3.30 0.44 5.07
N GLN A 816 -2.22 0.11 4.32
CA GLN A 816 -2.18 -1.08 3.45
C GLN A 816 -1.99 -2.37 4.26
N CYS A 817 -1.49 -2.25 5.49
CA CYS A 817 -1.25 -3.37 6.38
C CYS A 817 -2.53 -3.67 7.20
N PRO A 818 -2.94 -4.94 7.32
CA PRO A 818 -3.98 -5.38 8.25
C PRO A 818 -3.73 -4.98 9.72
N ALA A 819 -4.82 -4.91 10.50
CA ALA A 819 -4.79 -4.50 11.90
C ALA A 819 -3.88 -5.40 12.76
N GLY A 820 -2.95 -4.78 13.51
CA GLY A 820 -1.96 -5.44 14.36
C GLY A 820 -0.52 -5.02 14.06
N GLN A 821 -0.17 -4.78 12.80
CA GLN A 821 1.13 -4.19 12.42
C GLN A 821 1.13 -2.65 12.58
N GLN A 822 -0.05 -2.03 12.43
CA GLN A 822 -0.29 -0.60 12.65
C GLN A 822 -0.02 -0.14 14.09
N ALA A 823 -0.18 -1.03 15.09
CA ALA A 823 0.00 -0.71 16.51
C ALA A 823 1.47 -0.62 16.96
N SER A 824 2.43 -0.92 16.09
CA SER A 824 3.87 -0.86 16.42
C SER A 824 4.48 0.54 16.26
N THR A 825 3.73 1.50 15.73
CA THR A 825 4.17 2.89 15.53
C THR A 825 3.58 3.80 16.63
N ASN A 826 4.27 3.90 17.77
CA ASN A 826 3.91 4.75 18.92
C ASN A 826 4.05 6.27 18.65
N SER A 827 3.44 6.82 17.61
CA SER A 827 3.42 8.27 17.39
C SER A 827 2.00 8.81 17.28
N SER A 828 1.68 9.79 18.12
CA SER A 828 0.42 10.53 18.16
C SER A 828 0.13 11.40 16.93
N ASP A 829 1.06 11.47 15.95
CA ASP A 829 0.84 12.09 14.65
C ASP A 829 0.53 11.01 13.62
N ASP A 830 -0.73 10.57 13.59
CA ASP A 830 -1.20 9.51 12.71
C ASP A 830 -1.08 9.87 11.22
N ASN A 831 -0.89 11.14 10.86
CA ASN A 831 -1.19 11.66 9.52
C ASN A 831 -0.29 11.15 8.36
N ASN A 832 0.91 10.61 8.59
CA ASN A 832 1.86 10.22 7.51
C ASN A 832 2.74 9.00 7.81
N LEU A 833 2.20 7.98 8.47
CA LEU A 833 2.99 6.81 8.86
C LEU A 833 3.22 5.85 7.68
N ALA A 834 4.50 5.67 7.33
CA ALA A 834 4.90 4.58 6.45
C ALA A 834 5.08 3.30 7.28
N SER A 835 4.84 2.16 6.66
CA SER A 835 5.18 0.86 7.26
C SER A 835 6.70 0.66 7.25
N PRO A 836 7.24 -0.26 8.10
CA PRO A 836 8.64 -0.64 8.07
C PRO A 836 9.16 -1.05 6.68
N TRP A 837 8.31 -1.58 5.79
CA TRP A 837 8.68 -1.92 4.41
C TRP A 837 9.08 -0.72 3.57
N PHE A 838 8.63 0.49 3.89
CA PHE A 838 9.03 1.69 3.16
C PHE A 838 10.54 1.94 3.20
N LYS A 839 11.23 1.48 4.26
CA LYS A 839 12.69 1.57 4.38
C LYS A 839 13.42 0.87 3.23
N MET A 840 12.84 -0.18 2.66
CA MET A 840 13.42 -0.94 1.56
C MET A 840 13.61 -0.11 0.29
N PHE A 841 12.75 0.89 0.08
CA PHE A 841 12.74 1.72 -1.11
C PHE A 841 13.61 2.97 -0.98
N LYS A 842 14.06 3.32 0.24
CA LYS A 842 14.83 4.55 0.47
C LYS A 842 16.22 4.48 -0.18
N PRO A 843 16.70 5.58 -0.80
CA PRO A 843 18.07 5.66 -1.28
C PRO A 843 19.04 5.37 -0.15
N PHE A 844 19.99 4.46 -0.39
CA PHE A 844 21.05 4.18 0.56
C PHE A 844 22.04 5.34 0.54
N ALA A 845 22.03 6.19 1.58
CA ALA A 845 23.19 7.00 1.88
C ALA A 845 24.36 6.02 2.12
N VAL A 846 25.41 6.14 1.32
CA VAL A 846 26.65 5.40 1.56
C VAL A 846 27.11 5.80 2.96
N ILE A 847 27.12 4.83 3.89
CA ILE A 847 27.79 5.01 5.17
C ILE A 847 29.26 5.22 4.86
N ILE A 848 29.58 6.51 4.94
CA ILE A 848 30.86 7.12 5.14
C ILE A 848 31.65 6.37 6.23
N ALA A 849 32.90 6.01 5.92
CA ALA A 849 33.80 5.31 6.82
C ALA A 849 33.94 6.03 8.18
N LEU A 850 33.83 5.27 9.26
CA LEU A 850 33.91 5.75 10.64
C LEU A 850 35.27 5.32 11.20
N VAL A 851 36.21 6.26 11.31
CA VAL A 851 37.55 6.00 11.85
C VAL A 851 37.58 6.39 13.31
N ILE A 852 37.64 5.41 14.22
CA ILE A 852 37.90 5.62 15.65
C ILE A 852 39.42 5.66 15.83
N LEU A 853 39.96 6.83 16.16
CA LEU A 853 41.40 7.00 16.36
C LEU A 853 41.88 6.33 17.66
N PRO A 854 42.93 5.48 17.63
CA PRO A 854 43.54 4.91 18.83
C PRO A 854 44.27 5.95 19.69
N ALA A 855 44.40 5.65 20.99
CA ALA A 855 44.77 6.55 22.07
C ALA A 855 46.25 7.00 22.17
N SER A 856 47.00 7.10 21.08
CA SER A 856 48.42 7.48 21.14
C SER A 856 48.79 8.51 20.08
N LEU A 857 48.91 9.78 20.49
CA LEU A 857 49.82 10.80 19.93
C LEU A 857 49.63 12.10 20.73
N ALA A 858 50.41 12.24 21.80
CA ALA A 858 50.47 13.46 22.60
C ALA A 858 51.92 13.97 22.63
N ALA A 859 52.34 14.64 21.56
CA ALA A 859 53.50 15.53 21.57
C ALA A 859 53.40 16.53 20.42
N CYS A 860 53.52 17.83 20.71
CA CYS A 860 53.69 18.83 19.66
C CYS A 860 55.05 18.61 18.97
N PRO A 861 55.13 18.75 17.63
CA PRO A 861 56.41 18.66 16.93
C PRO A 861 57.34 19.79 17.41
N SER A 862 58.61 19.49 17.66
CA SER A 862 59.61 20.51 17.98
C SER A 862 59.70 21.52 16.81
N PRO A 863 59.75 22.84 17.05
CA PRO A 863 59.96 23.52 18.33
C PRO A 863 58.67 23.92 19.09
N TYR A 864 57.48 23.51 18.66
CA TYR A 864 56.20 23.92 19.24
C TYR A 864 55.92 23.30 20.61
N THR A 865 55.35 24.08 21.52
CA THR A 865 54.98 23.66 22.89
C THR A 865 53.46 23.61 23.03
N LEU A 866 52.93 22.58 23.70
CA LEU A 866 51.50 22.48 23.98
C LEU A 866 51.11 23.45 25.12
N VAL A 867 50.30 24.46 24.81
CA VAL A 867 49.80 25.47 25.77
C VAL A 867 48.29 25.56 25.65
N ASN A 868 47.55 25.25 26.72
CA ASN A 868 46.08 25.22 26.77
C ASN A 868 45.42 24.50 25.56
N GLY A 869 45.99 23.38 25.14
CA GLY A 869 45.47 22.57 24.04
C GLY A 869 45.90 23.02 22.63
N PHE A 870 46.74 24.04 22.50
CA PHE A 870 47.29 24.50 21.22
C PHE A 870 48.81 24.24 21.16
N CYS A 871 49.30 23.70 20.04
CA CYS A 871 50.74 23.64 19.76
C CYS A 871 51.21 25.01 19.26
N LEU A 872 51.99 25.73 20.05
CA LEU A 872 52.39 27.10 19.77
C LEU A 872 53.90 27.28 19.96
N PHE A 873 54.50 28.13 19.13
CA PHE A 873 55.87 28.57 19.28
C PHE A 873 55.90 30.10 19.29
N TRP A 874 56.59 30.69 20.25
CA TRP A 874 56.77 32.14 20.31
C TRP A 874 58.24 32.47 20.50
N ASN A 875 58.74 33.42 19.73
CA ASN A 875 60.11 33.91 19.86
C ASN A 875 60.11 35.40 20.20
N LEU A 876 60.54 35.71 21.42
CA LEU A 876 60.76 37.08 21.87
C LEU A 876 62.13 37.54 21.36
N SER A 877 62.14 38.17 20.18
CA SER A 877 63.36 38.70 19.57
C SER A 877 63.56 40.17 19.94
N ASP A 878 64.80 40.56 20.29
CA ASP A 878 65.18 41.95 20.53
C ASP A 878 65.32 42.78 19.24
N THR A 879 65.31 42.14 18.07
CA THR A 879 65.33 42.81 16.76
C THR A 879 63.92 43.09 16.25
N LYS A 880 63.70 44.29 15.70
CA LYS A 880 62.40 44.68 15.13
C LYS A 880 62.09 43.82 13.91
N ARG A 881 60.94 43.13 13.91
CA ARG A 881 60.43 42.34 12.77
C ARG A 881 59.15 42.93 12.22
N SER A 882 59.04 43.01 10.89
CA SER A 882 57.78 43.31 10.21
C SER A 882 56.83 42.11 10.27
N TRP A 883 55.57 42.29 9.84
CA TRP A 883 54.63 41.17 9.71
C TRP A 883 55.16 40.12 8.72
N TRP A 884 55.68 40.55 7.57
CA TRP A 884 56.27 39.66 6.56
C TRP A 884 57.48 38.89 7.08
N ASP A 885 58.34 39.54 7.87
CA ASP A 885 59.48 38.86 8.52
C ASP A 885 59.01 37.84 9.57
N SER A 886 57.89 38.14 10.25
CA SER A 886 57.28 37.25 11.24
C SER A 886 56.62 36.04 10.58
N ALA A 887 55.93 36.24 9.46
CA ALA A 887 55.33 35.18 8.65
C ALA A 887 56.42 34.27 8.04
N LYS A 888 57.46 34.86 7.44
CA LYS A 888 58.64 34.12 6.92
C LYS A 888 59.35 33.35 8.03
N PHE A 889 59.47 33.93 9.22
CA PHE A 889 60.04 33.22 10.35
C PHE A 889 59.18 32.03 10.80
N CYS A 890 57.86 32.19 10.92
CA CYS A 890 56.98 31.06 11.23
C CYS A 890 57.08 29.97 10.16
N GLN A 891 57.14 30.34 8.88
CA GLN A 891 57.39 29.39 7.78
C GLN A 891 58.74 28.68 7.92
N SER A 892 59.79 29.39 8.35
CA SER A 892 61.13 28.80 8.54
C SER A 892 61.18 27.73 9.65
N ILE A 893 60.20 27.71 10.56
CA ILE A 893 60.05 26.68 11.59
C ILE A 893 58.88 25.73 11.29
N ASN A 894 58.53 25.60 10.01
CA ASN A 894 57.46 24.72 9.51
C ASN A 894 56.08 25.04 10.12
N GLY A 895 55.80 26.33 10.28
CA GLY A 895 54.56 26.86 10.84
C GLY A 895 54.02 28.05 10.08
N GLU A 896 52.93 28.59 10.59
CA GLU A 896 52.30 29.82 10.14
C GLU A 896 52.04 30.73 11.35
N LEU A 897 51.70 32.00 11.11
CA LEU A 897 51.29 32.88 12.20
C LEU A 897 50.01 32.32 12.84
N ALA A 898 50.00 32.22 14.16
CA ALA A 898 48.82 31.74 14.88
C ALA A 898 47.62 32.65 14.60
N LEU A 899 46.46 32.05 14.37
CA LEU A 899 45.20 32.75 14.06
C LEU A 899 44.29 32.82 15.30
N GLY A 900 43.65 33.95 15.55
CA GLY A 900 42.63 34.10 16.59
C GLY A 900 43.13 34.45 18.00
N ILE A 901 42.30 35.21 18.73
CA ILE A 901 42.66 35.87 19.99
C ILE A 901 42.90 34.90 21.16
N GLU A 902 42.28 33.73 21.15
CA GLU A 902 42.41 32.72 22.22
C GLU A 902 43.82 32.13 22.32
N ARG A 903 44.51 31.96 21.18
CA ARG A 903 45.91 31.47 21.15
C ARG A 903 46.88 32.49 21.74
N ALA A 904 46.62 33.79 21.51
CA ALA A 904 47.38 34.85 22.14
C ALA A 904 47.08 34.98 23.64
N ARG A 905 45.83 34.77 24.07
CA ARG A 905 45.47 34.70 25.50
C ARG A 905 46.18 33.53 26.19
N ALA A 906 46.31 32.38 25.53
CA ALA A 906 46.99 31.20 26.07
C ALA A 906 48.48 31.43 26.38
N VAL A 907 49.17 32.21 25.54
CA VAL A 907 50.62 32.46 25.69
C VAL A 907 50.91 33.73 26.51
N ARG A 908 49.91 34.61 26.70
CA ARG A 908 50.02 35.88 27.45
C ARG A 908 50.70 35.78 28.83
N PRO A 909 50.40 34.79 29.70
CA PRO A 909 51.05 34.69 31.01
C PRO A 909 52.56 34.41 30.92
N LEU A 910 53.02 33.87 29.80
CA LEU A 910 54.39 33.38 29.58
C LEU A 910 55.33 34.44 28.99
N ILE A 911 54.79 35.57 28.51
CA ILE A 911 55.54 36.58 27.70
C ILE A 911 55.56 38.00 28.30
N GLY A 912 55.04 38.18 29.52
CA GLY A 912 55.33 39.34 30.37
C GLY A 912 54.95 40.73 29.82
N GLY A 913 53.89 40.85 28.99
CA GLY A 913 53.41 42.14 28.48
C GLY A 913 54.02 42.62 27.17
N SER A 914 54.77 41.76 26.46
CA SER A 914 55.32 42.06 25.13
C SER A 914 54.24 42.03 24.03
N GLN A 915 54.37 42.90 23.01
CA GLN A 915 53.44 42.98 21.87
C GLN A 915 53.72 41.87 20.84
N LEU A 916 52.71 41.06 20.51
CA LEU A 916 52.77 39.98 19.52
C LEU A 916 51.95 40.29 18.27
N TRP A 917 52.45 39.86 17.11
CA TRP A 917 51.67 39.78 15.88
C TRP A 917 50.88 38.46 15.82
N ILE A 918 49.60 38.54 15.45
CA ILE A 918 48.68 37.41 15.21
C ILE A 918 48.20 37.55 13.76
N GLY A 919 48.17 36.46 12.99
CA GLY A 919 47.65 36.49 11.63
C GLY A 919 46.12 36.54 11.60
N ALA A 920 45.55 37.11 10.54
CA ALA A 920 44.16 36.87 10.11
C ALA A 920 44.22 36.39 8.64
N ASN A 921 43.35 35.45 8.26
CA ASN A 921 43.25 34.97 6.88
C ASN A 921 42.12 35.72 6.17
N ASP A 922 42.42 36.34 5.03
CA ASP A 922 41.57 37.30 4.30
C ASP A 922 40.52 36.63 3.40
N PHE A 923 40.56 35.30 3.23
CA PHE A 923 39.88 34.68 2.08
C PHE A 923 38.37 34.36 2.24
N LEU A 924 37.77 34.56 3.42
CA LEU A 924 36.35 34.21 3.66
C LEU A 924 35.46 35.40 4.11
N VAL A 925 36.01 36.62 4.20
CA VAL A 925 35.35 37.72 4.94
C VAL A 925 34.71 38.78 4.03
N GLU A 926 34.97 38.77 2.72
CA GLU A 926 34.38 39.79 1.82
C GLU A 926 33.01 39.46 1.21
N ARG A 927 32.48 38.23 1.34
CA ARG A 927 31.18 37.88 0.73
C ARG A 927 29.97 37.80 1.65
N TYR A 928 30.13 37.77 2.97
CA TYR A 928 29.00 37.83 3.91
C TYR A 928 29.35 38.71 5.11
N ARG A 929 28.49 39.68 5.40
CA ARG A 929 28.69 40.76 6.38
C ARG A 929 29.10 40.24 7.77
N ASN A 930 30.39 40.34 8.08
CA ASN A 930 30.95 40.74 9.39
C ASN A 930 32.47 40.87 9.25
N ARG A 931 32.97 42.11 9.20
CA ARG A 931 34.35 42.48 8.84
C ARG A 931 35.27 42.53 10.06
N THR A 932 36.43 41.89 10.01
CA THR A 932 37.60 42.25 10.83
C THR A 932 38.88 42.14 10.01
N GLY A 933 39.55 43.26 9.78
CA GLY A 933 40.95 43.33 9.33
C GLY A 933 41.94 43.08 10.48
N TRP A 934 43.23 43.14 10.14
CA TRP A 934 44.42 42.89 10.98
C TRP A 934 44.27 43.24 12.48
N LEU A 935 44.53 42.27 13.36
CA LEU A 935 44.42 42.45 14.82
C LEU A 935 45.80 42.58 15.50
N TRP A 936 45.97 43.69 16.21
CA TRP A 936 47.12 43.94 17.10
C TRP A 936 46.72 43.66 18.55
N ALA A 937 47.47 42.83 19.26
CA ALA A 937 47.18 42.54 20.68
C ALA A 937 48.09 43.36 21.59
N ASN A 938 47.61 44.51 22.08
CA ASN A 938 48.20 45.19 23.22
C ASN A 938 47.15 45.48 24.29
N GLY A 939 46.81 44.46 25.09
CA GLY A 939 46.37 44.57 26.49
C GLY A 939 45.14 45.41 26.88
N THR A 940 44.50 46.16 25.99
CA THR A 940 43.31 46.99 26.26
C THR A 940 42.23 46.72 25.20
N GLN A 941 40.97 46.62 25.62
CA GLN A 941 39.82 46.44 24.73
C GLN A 941 39.82 47.52 23.65
N LEU A 942 39.70 47.14 22.39
CA LEU A 942 39.39 48.08 21.31
C LEU A 942 37.90 48.46 21.39
N PRO A 943 37.54 49.74 21.19
CA PRO A 943 36.14 50.11 21.00
C PRO A 943 35.63 49.59 19.65
N GLU A 944 34.35 49.21 19.60
CA GLU A 944 33.68 48.79 18.37
C GLU A 944 33.71 49.93 17.35
N LEU A 945 34.30 49.68 16.16
CA LEU A 945 34.29 50.64 15.05
C LEU A 945 32.89 50.66 14.42
N GLY A 946 32.32 51.85 14.24
CA GLY A 946 31.00 52.05 13.67
C GLY A 946 31.04 52.44 12.19
N ASP A 947 29.91 52.29 11.50
CA ASP A 947 29.78 52.59 10.06
C ASP A 947 30.11 54.05 9.68
N SER A 948 30.19 54.98 10.65
CA SER A 948 30.57 56.38 10.42
C SER A 948 32.05 56.62 10.18
N ASP A 949 32.91 55.64 10.44
CA ASP A 949 34.37 55.79 10.37
C ASP A 949 34.94 55.43 8.99
N TRP A 950 34.10 55.05 8.02
CA TRP A 950 34.49 54.59 6.68
C TRP A 950 33.75 55.35 5.58
N GLU A 951 34.46 56.16 4.78
CA GLU A 951 33.88 56.81 3.60
C GLU A 951 34.08 55.99 2.31
N SER A 952 33.08 56.05 1.43
CA SER A 952 33.03 55.35 0.14
C SER A 952 33.90 56.06 -0.91
N GLY A 953 35.00 55.42 -1.35
CA GLY A 953 35.70 55.80 -2.59
C GLY A 953 37.23 55.94 -2.58
N MET A 954 38.00 55.07 -1.92
CA MET A 954 39.48 55.08 -2.03
C MET A 954 40.04 53.64 -2.17
N PRO A 955 41.19 53.46 -2.85
CA PRO A 955 41.39 52.42 -3.88
C PRO A 955 42.26 51.22 -3.45
N ASP A 956 42.05 50.11 -4.17
CA ASP A 956 43.02 49.01 -4.38
C ASP A 956 44.17 49.53 -5.27
N ASP A 957 45.43 49.39 -4.85
CA ASP A 957 46.54 49.47 -5.80
C ASP A 957 47.66 48.45 -5.54
N GLN A 958 48.05 47.80 -6.64
CA GLN A 958 49.09 46.79 -6.74
C GLN A 958 50.49 47.43 -6.81
N SER A 959 50.93 48.15 -5.78
CA SER A 959 52.30 48.66 -5.73
C SER A 959 52.95 48.50 -4.35
N GLN A 960 54.26 48.23 -4.34
CA GLN A 960 55.04 47.79 -3.16
C GLN A 960 55.36 48.92 -2.15
N ASN A 961 54.37 49.66 -1.66
CA ASN A 961 54.47 50.44 -0.43
C ASN A 961 53.07 50.78 0.11
N ASP A 962 52.89 50.57 1.43
CA ASP A 962 51.89 51.12 2.38
C ASP A 962 51.48 49.99 3.37
N ASP A 963 51.22 50.15 4.67
CA ASP A 963 51.42 51.21 5.67
C ASP A 963 51.33 50.56 7.07
N CYS A 964 52.01 51.12 8.08
CA CYS A 964 51.94 50.65 9.47
C CYS A 964 51.03 51.55 10.32
N MET A 965 49.81 51.12 10.67
CA MET A 965 48.94 51.88 11.59
C MET A 965 49.39 51.80 13.06
N ALA A 966 49.30 52.92 13.78
CA ALA A 966 49.46 53.02 15.24
C ALA A 966 48.31 53.82 15.86
N VAL A 967 47.83 53.39 17.04
CA VAL A 967 46.73 54.05 17.78
C VAL A 967 47.28 55.06 18.79
N ARG A 968 46.83 56.32 18.74
CA ARG A 968 46.94 57.29 19.85
C ARG A 968 45.71 58.18 19.92
N GLY A 969 44.93 58.05 21.00
CA GLY A 969 43.72 58.84 21.22
C GLY A 969 42.59 58.52 20.23
N ASN A 970 41.46 59.22 20.35
CA ASN A 970 40.18 58.92 19.69
C ASN A 970 40.16 59.16 18.16
N GLY A 971 41.26 58.94 17.44
CA GLY A 971 41.32 58.99 15.98
C GLY A 971 42.63 58.39 15.44
N LEU A 972 42.56 57.72 14.29
CA LEU A 972 43.70 57.10 13.61
C LEU A 972 44.48 58.15 12.80
N ARG A 973 45.79 58.30 13.06
CA ARG A 973 46.75 58.96 12.16
C ARG A 973 48.09 58.21 12.19
N ASP A 974 48.76 58.17 11.05
CA ASP A 974 50.00 57.46 10.79
C ASP A 974 51.20 57.96 11.64
N ALA A 975 51.75 57.09 12.50
CA ALA A 975 53.12 57.15 13.03
C ALA A 975 53.41 56.01 14.03
N CYS A 976 54.38 55.12 13.76
CA CYS A 976 55.56 54.93 14.65
C CYS A 976 56.53 53.82 14.19
N THR A 977 57.80 54.17 13.97
CA THR A 977 58.95 53.29 13.66
C THR A 977 59.68 52.70 14.90
N LYS A 978 59.05 52.56 16.09
CA LYS A 978 59.79 52.31 17.36
C LYS A 978 59.35 51.19 18.32
N CYS A 979 58.51 50.22 17.94
CA CYS A 979 58.17 49.09 18.85
C CYS A 979 59.02 47.83 18.62
N LYS A 980 59.53 47.19 19.69
CA LYS A 980 60.06 45.80 19.67
C LYS A 980 58.86 44.84 19.54
N LYS A 981 58.85 43.90 18.59
CA LYS A 981 57.68 43.04 18.31
C LYS A 981 58.11 41.57 18.09
N ALA A 982 57.39 40.65 18.72
CA ALA A 982 57.61 39.20 18.64
C ALA A 982 56.54 38.51 17.76
N CYS A 983 56.83 37.29 17.30
CA CYS A 983 55.93 36.50 16.45
C CYS A 983 55.43 35.25 17.17
N LEU A 984 54.12 34.98 17.07
CA LEU A 984 53.48 33.78 17.58
C LEU A 984 53.12 32.86 16.41
N CYS A 985 53.72 31.68 16.38
CA CYS A 985 53.57 30.69 15.32
C CYS A 985 52.78 29.49 15.82
N GLN A 986 52.00 28.88 14.93
CA GLN A 986 51.41 27.55 15.11
C GLN A 986 51.95 26.64 14.01
N PRO A 987 52.08 25.32 14.23
CA PRO A 987 52.49 24.42 13.16
C PRO A 987 51.44 24.48 12.05
N VAL A 988 51.88 24.42 10.80
CA VAL A 988 50.95 24.41 9.65
C VAL A 988 50.03 23.20 9.85
N GLN A 989 48.71 23.43 9.90
CA GLN A 989 47.72 22.36 10.07
C GLN A 989 47.51 21.52 8.80
N THR A 990 48.53 21.38 7.96
CA THR A 990 48.70 20.24 7.07
C THR A 990 49.71 19.30 7.73
N PRO A 991 49.27 18.19 8.34
CA PRO A 991 50.18 17.12 8.68
C PRO A 991 50.87 16.69 7.39
N ASN A 992 52.20 16.80 7.34
CA ASN A 992 52.98 15.90 6.50
C ASN A 992 52.55 14.48 6.88
N SER A 993 52.30 13.68 5.86
CA SER A 993 51.64 12.37 5.80
C SER A 993 52.39 11.22 6.50
N SER A 994 52.95 11.43 7.69
CA SER A 994 53.76 10.41 8.38
C SER A 994 53.15 9.84 9.66
N THR A 995 51.97 10.29 10.09
CA THR A 995 51.20 9.66 11.20
C THR A 995 49.77 9.30 10.85
N PHE A 996 49.39 9.47 9.58
CA PHE A 996 48.19 8.89 8.99
C PHE A 996 48.69 7.84 7.99
N GLU A 997 48.17 6.61 8.03
CA GLU A 997 48.28 5.78 6.83
C GLU A 997 47.51 6.50 5.71
N PRO A 998 48.13 6.78 4.56
CA PRO A 998 47.42 7.30 3.41
C PRO A 998 46.32 6.31 3.02
N ALA A 999 45.07 6.77 2.97
CA ALA A 999 44.11 6.11 2.10
C ALA A 999 44.47 6.56 0.68
N ASP A 1000 45.11 5.67 -0.09
CA ASP A 1000 45.47 5.95 -1.49
C ASP A 1000 44.18 6.14 -2.30
N PHE A 1001 43.91 7.39 -2.69
CA PHE A 1001 42.95 7.72 -3.75
C PHE A 1001 43.74 8.14 -4.99
N LEU A 1002 43.31 7.65 -6.16
CA LEU A 1002 43.94 7.95 -7.45
C LEU A 1002 44.00 9.46 -7.70
N GLN A 1003 45.21 9.98 -7.97
CA GLN A 1003 45.47 11.39 -8.21
C GLN A 1003 44.84 11.86 -9.54
N LEU A 1004 44.02 12.91 -9.48
CA LEU A 1004 43.36 13.57 -10.64
C LEU A 1004 44.35 14.52 -11.35
N GLY A 1005 45.36 13.97 -12.03
CA GLY A 1005 46.40 14.81 -12.66
C GLY A 1005 47.02 15.81 -11.66
N ASP A 1006 47.19 17.07 -12.06
CA ASP A 1006 47.79 18.12 -11.22
C ASP A 1006 46.82 18.74 -10.18
N ILE A 1007 45.58 18.26 -10.06
CA ILE A 1007 44.58 18.82 -9.12
C ILE A 1007 44.68 18.10 -7.77
N THR A 1008 45.05 18.84 -6.74
CA THR A 1008 45.09 18.35 -5.35
C THR A 1008 43.71 18.59 -4.71
N PRO A 1009 42.93 17.56 -4.31
CA PRO A 1009 41.62 17.78 -3.71
C PRO A 1009 41.79 18.33 -2.29
N PHE A 1010 41.40 19.58 -2.07
CA PHE A 1010 41.26 20.13 -0.73
C PHE A 1010 39.92 19.66 -0.14
N TYR A 1011 39.91 19.29 1.14
CA TYR A 1011 38.69 19.01 1.91
C TYR A 1011 38.48 20.14 2.92
N CYS A 1012 37.25 20.59 3.11
CA CYS A 1012 36.90 21.49 4.21
C CYS A 1012 36.46 20.65 5.40
N SER A 1013 36.97 20.96 6.59
CA SER A 1013 36.56 20.28 7.81
C SER A 1013 35.64 21.16 8.65
N THR A 1014 34.45 20.67 8.97
CA THR A 1014 33.52 21.35 9.89
C THR A 1014 33.58 20.67 11.26
N ASP A 1015 33.99 21.40 12.30
CA ASP A 1015 34.02 20.90 13.68
C ASP A 1015 32.72 21.29 14.41
N ILE A 1016 32.04 20.32 15.04
CA ILE A 1016 30.89 20.55 15.92
C ILE A 1016 31.16 19.97 17.32
N GLU A 1017 30.64 20.64 18.35
CA GLU A 1017 30.69 20.12 19.71
C GLU A 1017 29.65 19.00 19.90
N VAL A 1018 30.11 17.90 20.49
CA VAL A 1018 29.29 16.74 20.83
C VAL A 1018 29.52 16.38 22.30
N GLU A 1019 28.53 15.75 22.91
CA GLU A 1019 28.63 15.38 24.33
C GLU A 1019 29.81 14.43 24.59
N LYS A 1020 30.43 14.54 25.78
CA LYS A 1020 31.55 13.68 26.20
C LYS A 1020 31.12 12.25 26.48
N ASP A 1021 29.82 11.99 26.56
CA ASP A 1021 29.30 10.62 26.58
C ASP A 1021 29.59 9.96 25.23
N VAL A 1022 30.33 8.85 25.28
CA VAL A 1022 30.84 8.17 24.08
C VAL A 1022 29.72 7.73 23.15
N LYS A 1023 28.57 7.29 23.68
CA LYS A 1023 27.45 6.82 22.86
C LYS A 1023 26.66 8.01 22.33
N ALA A 1024 26.26 8.95 23.18
CA ALA A 1024 25.47 10.11 22.77
C ALA A 1024 26.23 11.04 21.80
N GLY A 1025 27.53 11.25 22.02
CA GLY A 1025 28.39 12.04 21.15
C GLY A 1025 28.63 11.39 19.78
N LEU A 1026 28.72 10.05 19.74
CA LEU A 1026 28.80 9.30 18.48
C LEU A 1026 27.51 9.42 17.67
N PHE A 1027 26.35 9.25 18.33
CA PHE A 1027 25.03 9.37 17.67
C PHE A 1027 24.80 10.77 17.09
N ARG A 1028 25.10 11.84 17.85
CA ARG A 1028 24.94 13.21 17.33
C ARG A 1028 25.89 13.54 16.18
N CYS A 1029 27.12 13.02 16.20
CA CYS A 1029 28.06 13.23 15.10
C CYS A 1029 27.60 12.54 13.81
N LEU A 1030 27.05 11.33 13.95
CA LEU A 1030 26.48 10.58 12.84
C LEU A 1030 25.25 11.27 12.25
N ASP A 1031 24.35 11.75 13.10
CA ASP A 1031 23.14 12.49 12.70
C ASP A 1031 23.48 13.81 11.97
N ALA A 1032 24.45 14.56 12.49
CA ALA A 1032 24.93 15.80 11.86
C ALA A 1032 25.62 15.58 10.51
N CYS A 1033 26.35 14.47 10.33
CA CYS A 1033 26.94 14.14 9.02
C CYS A 1033 25.89 13.58 8.05
N ALA A 1034 24.94 12.77 8.51
CA ALA A 1034 23.88 12.19 7.68
C ALA A 1034 22.90 13.25 7.15
N SER A 1035 22.76 14.38 7.84
CA SER A 1035 21.92 15.52 7.44
C SER A 1035 22.56 16.47 6.41
N ARG A 1036 23.84 16.25 6.02
CA ARG A 1036 24.58 17.10 5.07
C ARG A 1036 25.03 16.29 3.85
N TRP A 1037 24.65 16.72 2.65
CA TRP A 1037 24.92 15.98 1.41
C TRP A 1037 26.38 16.03 0.96
N GLU A 1038 27.13 17.03 1.44
CA GLU A 1038 28.55 17.28 1.21
C GLU A 1038 29.47 16.43 2.10
N CYS A 1039 28.95 15.91 3.23
CA CYS A 1039 29.73 15.11 4.17
C CYS A 1039 30.16 13.80 3.51
N ARG A 1040 31.44 13.44 3.66
CA ARG A 1040 32.03 12.19 3.13
C ARG A 1040 32.81 11.37 4.17
N ALA A 1041 33.19 11.99 5.29
CA ALA A 1041 33.83 11.37 6.45
C ALA A 1041 33.43 12.10 7.74
N ALA A 1042 33.20 11.37 8.83
CA ALA A 1042 32.97 11.93 10.15
C ALA A 1042 33.94 11.32 11.15
N LEU A 1043 34.72 12.17 11.82
CA LEU A 1043 35.75 11.79 12.79
C LEU A 1043 35.28 12.21 14.19
N VAL A 1044 35.07 11.25 15.08
CA VAL A 1044 34.63 11.53 16.46
C VAL A 1044 35.82 11.48 17.42
N ASN A 1045 36.04 12.57 18.16
CA ASN A 1045 36.95 12.62 19.29
C ASN A 1045 36.16 12.71 20.60
N THR A 1046 35.93 11.56 21.23
CA THR A 1046 35.10 11.41 22.42
C THR A 1046 35.71 12.03 23.69
N LYS A 1047 37.03 12.22 23.76
CA LYS A 1047 37.69 12.89 24.89
C LYS A 1047 37.55 14.40 24.85
N LEU A 1048 37.57 14.99 23.65
CA LEU A 1048 37.41 16.43 23.46
C LEU A 1048 35.95 16.86 23.29
N GLY A 1049 35.02 15.91 23.12
CA GLY A 1049 33.63 16.21 22.81
C GLY A 1049 33.50 16.92 21.46
N ARG A 1050 34.26 16.45 20.46
CA ARG A 1050 34.28 17.09 19.13
C ARG A 1050 34.10 16.09 18.02
N CYS A 1051 33.28 16.47 17.05
CA CYS A 1051 33.05 15.74 15.82
C CYS A 1051 33.56 16.60 14.67
N ARG A 1052 34.37 16.01 13.78
CA ARG A 1052 34.91 16.67 12.60
C ARG A 1052 34.32 16.01 11.35
N MET A 1053 33.51 16.75 10.62
CA MET A 1053 33.00 16.36 9.32
C MET A 1053 34.01 16.75 8.24
N LEU A 1054 34.22 15.89 7.26
CA LEU A 1054 35.04 16.14 6.08
C LEU A 1054 34.10 16.31 4.88
N ASP A 1055 34.02 17.56 4.43
CA ASP A 1055 33.18 18.02 3.33
C ASP A 1055 34.07 18.29 2.09
N TYR A 1056 33.51 18.22 0.88
CA TYR A 1056 34.20 18.75 -0.32
C TYR A 1056 34.43 20.27 -0.17
N SER A 1057 35.57 20.79 -0.63
CA SER A 1057 35.91 22.22 -0.46
C SER A 1057 35.57 23.16 -1.62
N ASP A 1058 35.26 22.66 -2.82
CA ASP A 1058 35.05 23.55 -3.99
C ASP A 1058 34.04 22.99 -5.00
N ALA A 1059 33.08 23.83 -5.41
CA ALA A 1059 32.11 23.55 -6.46
C ALA A 1059 32.76 23.32 -7.85
N SER A 1060 33.98 23.84 -8.06
CA SER A 1060 34.74 23.68 -9.30
C SER A 1060 35.21 22.23 -9.57
N VAL A 1061 35.35 21.40 -8.52
CA VAL A 1061 35.71 19.98 -8.63
C VAL A 1061 34.52 19.14 -9.10
N GLY A 1062 33.28 19.52 -8.75
CA GLY A 1062 32.07 18.92 -9.29
C GLY A 1062 31.97 19.14 -10.81
N ASP A 1063 32.20 20.38 -11.25
CA ASP A 1063 32.21 20.78 -12.66
C ASP A 1063 33.30 20.08 -13.50
N GLY A 1064 34.46 19.80 -12.89
CA GLY A 1064 35.59 19.09 -13.53
C GLY A 1064 35.37 17.59 -13.68
N ILE A 1065 34.61 16.98 -12.75
CA ILE A 1065 34.22 15.56 -12.81
C ILE A 1065 33.10 15.37 -13.84
N GLU A 1066 32.14 16.29 -13.94
CA GLU A 1066 31.03 16.24 -14.91
C GLU A 1066 31.49 16.40 -16.37
N LYS A 1067 32.59 17.11 -16.61
CA LYS A 1067 33.11 17.37 -17.97
C LYS A 1067 34.17 16.36 -18.44
N ASN A 1068 34.58 15.42 -17.59
CA ASN A 1068 35.60 14.42 -17.94
C ASN A 1068 34.95 13.07 -18.32
N PRO A 1069 34.98 12.66 -19.61
CA PRO A 1069 34.28 11.47 -20.09
C PRO A 1069 34.86 10.13 -19.58
N ASP A 1070 36.03 10.15 -18.92
CA ASP A 1070 36.71 8.96 -18.38
C ASP A 1070 36.63 8.86 -16.84
N TRP A 1071 35.78 9.64 -16.16
CA TRP A 1071 35.71 9.73 -14.69
C TRP A 1071 35.51 8.38 -13.97
N ARG A 1072 34.90 7.40 -14.65
CA ARG A 1072 34.66 6.04 -14.14
C ARG A 1072 35.93 5.22 -13.88
N LYS A 1073 37.08 5.59 -14.47
CA LYS A 1073 38.37 4.91 -14.21
C LYS A 1073 39.00 5.29 -12.85
N PHE A 1074 38.41 6.26 -12.13
CA PHE A 1074 39.03 6.90 -10.97
C PHE A 1074 38.29 6.66 -9.65
N VAL A 1075 37.30 5.75 -9.63
CA VAL A 1075 36.65 5.26 -8.42
C VAL A 1075 37.05 3.80 -8.24
N LYS A 1076 37.71 3.49 -7.12
CA LYS A 1076 37.91 2.11 -6.64
C LYS A 1076 36.92 1.82 -5.53
#